data_AF-A0A3M2DLT7-F1
#
_entry.id   AF-A0A3M2DLT7-F1
#
_cell.length_a   1.000
_cell.length_b   1.000
_cell.length_c   1.000
_cell.angle_alpha   90.00
_cell.angle_beta   90.00
_cell.angle_gamma   90.00
#
_symmetry.space_group_name_H-M   'P 1'
#
loop_
_entity.id
_entity.type
_entity.pdbx_description
1 polymer ?
#
loop_
_entity_poly.entity_id
_entity_poly.type
_entity_poly.pdbx_seq_one_letter_code
_entity_poly.pdbx_strand_id
1 'polypeptide(L)'
;MQRDRDEVDAIARRMAAAAAAGVRARAAADGFALRDAHAKGHACAHATFEVAGDLPDELAHGLFANPGRYRAWIRFSNAAARVRPDRRRDVRGMAIKVMGVDGEAATGGRATTQDFLLIDTPRFFVATARDYEAFERGRLGFLLRHPAALRALACMLRAPRHPLACTYFGVTPYRLGDGAMRFRAVPDGRPAARKLARGEPDALFVALFDALAAGSARFAFEVQRLAVRNGGAVEPLGPYRRVATIDMPAQNVAHGDQVWFGEQLAFSPWTALAAHAPLGEINRVRRRVYAAVSAARHAVDGEPAREPDPSSVDRLHRTERLHPSVHQHTPQDEFAAAAAIAPGHRAAVVDALAAIDAELPKGGPPPAGDVALPLHRLDTLHFARLVVIRDDLVLACNFDGARDAFVDALVAACGDGLDALFRHCEGYPGRERLAEFLRARAVRAEAFYTGTPGRSVHRIRAEADLRRRIDDFLDRGAPPGGWSAVPPEQIRRRIQRFVATRVSKEWLMRPPPAPRNWRPVANAAAGALAIALPALAIAVAGVRGAAAVAAVAVAGLLAYVALRARLLAHDVADDAVRRPVAADADPIEGPVPVQNWLTHVATVKPSRFRMRLLRTVLRVVDLRARYEFNQGHLAGIPSIHFARWMLLPGRRLVFFSNYDGTWDAYLDDFIERAADGLTGVWSNTEDFPRTRPVFRFGATDDRAFKQWTRAHQVDTQVWYSAYPDLTVAEINQNSAIRAGLYGDLRGPALRRWLRRFGRAA
;
A
#
# COMPACT_ATOMS: atom_id res chain seq x y z
N MET A 1 -55.31 10.33 -4.46
CA MET A 1 -54.29 9.27 -4.69
C MET A 1 -53.32 9.59 -5.84
N GLN A 2 -53.75 9.76 -7.10
CA GLN A 2 -52.81 10.11 -8.19
C GLN A 2 -52.22 11.53 -8.02
N ARG A 3 -53.07 12.53 -7.74
CA ARG A 3 -52.67 13.91 -7.45
C ARG A 3 -51.67 14.05 -6.29
N ASP A 4 -51.87 13.29 -5.20
CA ASP A 4 -50.95 13.28 -4.04
C ASP A 4 -49.61 12.62 -4.39
N ARG A 5 -49.62 11.56 -5.22
CA ARG A 5 -48.39 10.93 -5.71
C ARG A 5 -47.60 11.88 -6.61
N ASP A 6 -48.27 12.59 -7.51
CA ASP A 6 -47.64 13.55 -8.42
C ASP A 6 -47.00 14.72 -7.65
N GLU A 7 -47.63 15.16 -6.56
CA GLU A 7 -47.10 16.19 -5.67
C GLU A 7 -45.86 15.72 -4.90
N VAL A 8 -45.90 14.54 -4.28
CA VAL A 8 -44.73 13.93 -3.61
C VAL A 8 -43.57 13.79 -4.59
N ASP A 9 -43.84 13.39 -5.83
CA ASP A 9 -42.84 13.27 -6.88
C ASP A 9 -42.25 14.62 -7.29
N ALA A 10 -43.07 15.68 -7.34
CA ALA A 10 -42.61 17.04 -7.60
C ALA A 10 -41.71 17.57 -6.46
N ILE A 11 -42.10 17.33 -5.19
CA ILE A 11 -41.29 17.65 -4.02
C ILE A 11 -39.95 16.91 -4.09
N ALA A 12 -39.98 15.60 -4.36
CA ALA A 12 -38.80 14.77 -4.47
C ALA A 12 -37.82 15.28 -5.55
N ARG A 13 -38.33 15.76 -6.70
CA ARG A 13 -37.51 16.38 -7.75
C ARG A 13 -36.83 17.67 -7.26
N ARG A 14 -37.56 18.57 -6.61
CA ARG A 14 -36.99 19.83 -6.08
C ARG A 14 -35.94 19.58 -5.01
N MET A 15 -36.21 18.67 -4.08
CA MET A 15 -35.26 18.29 -3.04
C MET A 15 -34.00 17.64 -3.61
N ALA A 16 -34.13 16.76 -4.60
CA ALA A 16 -32.99 16.14 -5.27
C ALA A 16 -32.12 17.17 -5.99
N ALA A 17 -32.74 18.12 -6.71
CA ALA A 17 -32.03 19.22 -7.35
C ALA A 17 -31.27 20.10 -6.34
N ALA A 18 -31.92 20.47 -5.23
CA ALA A 18 -31.30 21.26 -4.16
C ALA A 18 -30.13 20.53 -3.50
N ALA A 19 -30.28 19.23 -3.20
CA ALA A 19 -29.22 18.41 -2.63
C ALA A 19 -28.01 18.31 -3.55
N ALA A 20 -28.22 18.01 -4.84
CA ALA A 20 -27.17 17.93 -5.84
C ALA A 20 -26.47 19.29 -6.07
N ALA A 21 -27.24 20.39 -6.11
CA ALA A 21 -26.69 21.74 -6.16
C ALA A 21 -25.84 22.05 -4.92
N GLY A 22 -26.29 21.68 -3.73
CA GLY A 22 -25.54 21.85 -2.49
C GLY A 22 -24.24 21.02 -2.45
N VAL A 23 -24.24 19.81 -3.03
CA VAL A 23 -23.02 19.00 -3.21
C VAL A 23 -22.04 19.73 -4.13
N ARG A 24 -22.48 20.14 -5.32
CA ARG A 24 -21.66 20.87 -6.29
C ARG A 24 -21.11 22.19 -5.74
N ALA A 25 -21.93 22.97 -5.03
CA ALA A 25 -21.52 24.23 -4.44
C ALA A 25 -20.43 24.06 -3.36
N ARG A 26 -20.56 23.04 -2.49
CA ARG A 26 -19.50 22.71 -1.52
C ARG A 26 -18.24 22.19 -2.22
N ALA A 27 -18.42 21.34 -3.23
CA ALA A 27 -17.31 20.83 -4.02
C ALA A 27 -16.53 21.93 -4.74
N ALA A 28 -17.20 22.95 -5.28
CA ALA A 28 -16.51 24.08 -5.90
C ALA A 28 -15.57 24.82 -4.93
N ALA A 29 -15.88 24.83 -3.64
CA ALA A 29 -15.03 25.44 -2.61
C ALA A 29 -13.90 24.50 -2.14
N ASP A 30 -14.17 23.19 -2.08
CA ASP A 30 -13.29 22.19 -1.47
C ASP A 30 -12.45 21.40 -2.50
N GLY A 31 -12.82 21.43 -3.78
CA GLY A 31 -12.18 20.73 -4.91
C GLY A 31 -12.56 19.24 -5.04
N PHE A 32 -13.46 18.73 -4.19
CA PHE A 32 -13.98 17.36 -4.23
C PHE A 32 -15.38 17.32 -3.63
N ALA A 33 -16.17 16.30 -3.97
CA ALA A 33 -17.53 16.19 -3.46
C ALA A 33 -17.60 15.30 -2.21
N LEU A 34 -18.37 15.78 -1.24
CA LEU A 34 -18.82 14.99 -0.08
C LEU A 34 -20.32 14.70 -0.21
N ARG A 35 -20.79 13.71 0.56
CA ARG A 35 -22.22 13.42 0.67
C ARG A 35 -22.97 14.64 1.26
N ASP A 36 -24.20 14.84 0.82
CA ASP A 36 -25.03 15.97 1.22
C ASP A 36 -25.39 15.94 2.71
N ALA A 37 -25.58 14.74 3.24
CA ALA A 37 -25.61 14.33 4.64
C ALA A 37 -24.67 13.12 4.83
N HIS A 38 -24.34 12.77 6.07
CA HIS A 38 -23.40 11.66 6.33
C HIS A 38 -21.98 11.89 5.77
N ALA A 39 -21.54 13.15 5.73
CA ALA A 39 -20.32 13.57 5.05
C ALA A 39 -19.05 12.97 5.68
N LYS A 40 -18.99 12.86 7.02
CA LYS A 40 -17.88 12.20 7.71
C LYS A 40 -18.16 10.71 7.87
N GLY A 41 -17.32 9.88 7.25
CA GLY A 41 -17.26 8.43 7.51
C GLY A 41 -16.25 8.10 8.60
N HIS A 42 -16.48 7.00 9.33
CA HIS A 42 -15.56 6.48 10.36
C HIS A 42 -14.89 5.17 9.97
N ALA A 43 -15.53 4.38 9.14
CA ALA A 43 -14.99 3.14 8.60
C ALA A 43 -15.91 2.67 7.48
N CYS A 44 -15.35 1.96 6.51
CA CYS A 44 -16.09 1.06 5.65
C CYS A 44 -15.57 -0.34 5.92
N ALA A 45 -16.26 -1.10 6.77
CA ALA A 45 -15.84 -2.44 7.18
C ALA A 45 -16.46 -3.49 6.26
N HIS A 46 -15.70 -4.52 5.86
CA HIS A 46 -16.33 -5.69 5.25
C HIS A 46 -16.95 -6.56 6.36
N ALA A 47 -17.98 -7.31 6.01
CA ALA A 47 -18.72 -8.16 6.93
C ALA A 47 -19.29 -9.38 6.19
N THR A 48 -19.80 -10.32 6.95
CA THR A 48 -20.71 -11.37 6.49
C THR A 48 -22.10 -11.06 7.03
N PHE A 49 -23.10 -11.02 6.16
CA PHE A 49 -24.52 -10.96 6.50
C PHE A 49 -25.09 -12.37 6.35
N GLU A 50 -25.35 -13.03 7.47
CA GLU A 50 -25.77 -14.43 7.53
C GLU A 50 -27.26 -14.51 7.83
N VAL A 51 -28.05 -14.89 6.82
CA VAL A 51 -29.50 -15.10 6.93
C VAL A 51 -29.77 -16.43 7.63
N ALA A 52 -30.61 -16.43 8.65
CA ALA A 52 -30.94 -17.63 9.42
C ALA A 52 -31.73 -18.66 8.57
N GLY A 53 -31.52 -19.94 8.85
CA GLY A 53 -32.13 -21.05 8.10
C GLY A 53 -33.54 -21.45 8.54
N ASP A 54 -33.93 -21.08 9.76
CA ASP A 54 -35.15 -21.50 10.45
C ASP A 54 -36.12 -20.34 10.66
N LEU A 55 -36.22 -19.44 9.67
CA LEU A 55 -37.13 -18.29 9.76
C LEU A 55 -38.59 -18.70 9.55
N PRO A 56 -39.53 -18.19 10.38
CA PRO A 56 -40.96 -18.34 10.11
C PRO A 56 -41.32 -17.81 8.72
N ASP A 57 -42.26 -18.47 8.04
CA ASP A 57 -42.71 -18.12 6.68
C ASP A 57 -43.06 -16.63 6.53
N GLU A 58 -43.66 -16.04 7.58
CA GLU A 58 -44.02 -14.62 7.63
C GLU A 58 -42.83 -13.63 7.59
N LEU A 59 -41.59 -14.12 7.76
CA LEU A 59 -40.34 -13.35 7.67
C LEU A 59 -39.46 -13.80 6.50
N ALA A 60 -39.68 -15.00 5.95
CA ALA A 60 -38.88 -15.62 4.91
C ALA A 60 -39.23 -15.09 3.51
N HIS A 61 -39.02 -13.79 3.28
CA HIS A 61 -39.27 -13.13 1.99
C HIS A 61 -38.02 -12.40 1.48
N GLY A 62 -37.86 -12.32 0.16
CA GLY A 62 -36.76 -11.59 -0.47
C GLY A 62 -35.40 -12.17 -0.11
N LEU A 63 -34.51 -11.33 0.44
CA LEU A 63 -33.20 -11.77 0.93
C LEU A 63 -33.35 -12.81 2.04
N PHE A 64 -34.37 -12.67 2.89
CA PHE A 64 -34.57 -13.57 4.04
C PHE A 64 -35.18 -14.93 3.65
N ALA A 65 -35.67 -15.08 2.43
CA ALA A 65 -36.14 -16.37 1.92
C ALA A 65 -34.98 -17.31 1.54
N ASN A 66 -33.75 -16.79 1.48
CA ASN A 66 -32.57 -17.51 1.03
C ASN A 66 -31.55 -17.58 2.18
N PRO A 67 -31.62 -18.63 3.02
CA PRO A 67 -30.62 -18.86 4.06
C PRO A 67 -29.21 -18.94 3.46
N GLY A 68 -28.25 -18.29 4.10
CA GLY A 68 -26.88 -18.29 3.61
C GLY A 68 -26.03 -17.13 4.10
N ARG A 69 -24.75 -17.21 3.76
CA ARG A 69 -23.72 -16.24 4.12
C ARG A 69 -23.42 -15.33 2.94
N TYR A 70 -23.82 -14.08 3.05
CA TYR A 70 -23.58 -13.07 2.03
C TYR A 70 -22.43 -12.16 2.45
N ARG A 71 -21.56 -11.79 1.51
CA ARG A 71 -20.55 -10.75 1.78
C ARG A 71 -21.24 -9.40 1.87
N ALA A 72 -20.76 -8.52 2.73
CA ALA A 72 -21.33 -7.18 2.90
C ALA A 72 -20.26 -6.10 3.16
N TRP A 73 -20.59 -4.85 2.84
CA TRP A 73 -19.85 -3.65 3.23
C TRP A 73 -20.68 -2.79 4.16
N ILE A 74 -20.07 -2.27 5.23
CA ILE A 74 -20.74 -1.49 6.27
C ILE A 74 -20.03 -0.15 6.46
N ARG A 75 -20.73 0.95 6.18
CA ARG A 75 -20.21 2.31 6.39
C ARG A 75 -20.79 2.93 7.66
N PHE A 76 -19.91 3.31 8.59
CA PHE A 76 -20.25 4.11 9.78
C PHE A 76 -20.03 5.61 9.51
N SER A 77 -20.91 6.48 10.02
CA SER A 77 -20.83 7.93 9.69
C SER A 77 -21.52 8.87 10.68
N ASN A 78 -21.27 10.17 10.53
CA ASN A 78 -21.98 11.27 11.22
C ASN A 78 -22.92 12.00 10.28
N ALA A 79 -24.19 12.22 10.66
CA ALA A 79 -25.23 12.76 9.78
C ALA A 79 -24.95 14.17 9.23
N ALA A 80 -24.12 14.97 9.91
CA ALA A 80 -23.80 16.31 9.45
C ALA A 80 -23.36 16.36 7.97
N ALA A 81 -23.89 17.38 7.28
CA ALA A 81 -23.62 17.75 5.90
C ALA A 81 -22.17 18.25 5.64
N ARG A 82 -21.38 18.41 6.70
CA ARG A 82 -19.98 18.83 6.69
C ARG A 82 -19.20 17.98 7.68
N VAL A 83 -17.91 17.80 7.44
CA VAL A 83 -17.02 17.11 8.36
C VAL A 83 -16.93 17.91 9.66
N ARG A 84 -17.29 17.28 10.78
CA ARG A 84 -17.27 17.88 12.11
C ARG A 84 -16.56 16.94 13.10
N PRO A 85 -15.94 17.49 14.16
CA PRO A 85 -15.37 16.68 15.23
C PRO A 85 -16.41 15.78 15.90
N ASP A 86 -16.02 14.55 16.25
CA ASP A 86 -16.93 13.52 16.75
C ASP A 86 -17.56 13.86 18.09
N ARG A 87 -16.91 14.72 18.88
CA ARG A 87 -17.43 15.25 20.14
C ARG A 87 -18.74 16.04 19.99
N ARG A 88 -19.09 16.48 18.79
CA ARG A 88 -20.36 17.19 18.54
C ARG A 88 -21.52 16.21 18.69
N ARG A 89 -22.63 16.68 19.28
CA ARG A 89 -23.89 15.93 19.29
C ARG A 89 -24.41 15.82 17.86
N ASP A 90 -24.64 14.59 17.43
CA ASP A 90 -25.04 14.27 16.06
C ASP A 90 -25.66 12.88 16.01
N VAL A 91 -26.42 12.62 14.96
CA VAL A 91 -26.94 11.29 14.61
C VAL A 91 -25.82 10.49 13.96
N ARG A 92 -25.73 9.19 14.28
CA ARG A 92 -24.75 8.27 13.71
C ARG A 92 -25.43 7.32 12.73
N GLY A 93 -24.84 7.15 11.56
CA GLY A 93 -25.33 6.24 10.53
C GLY A 93 -24.58 4.92 10.48
N MET A 94 -25.28 3.85 10.14
CA MET A 94 -24.76 2.54 9.73
C MET A 94 -25.45 2.17 8.41
N ALA A 95 -24.71 2.17 7.31
CA ALA A 95 -25.22 1.74 6.01
C ALA A 95 -24.62 0.38 5.66
N ILE A 96 -25.45 -0.61 5.41
CA ILE A 96 -25.08 -1.99 5.09
C ILE A 96 -25.40 -2.21 3.61
N LYS A 97 -24.46 -2.78 2.87
CA LYS A 97 -24.67 -3.23 1.49
C LYS A 97 -24.32 -4.71 1.42
N VAL A 98 -25.33 -5.55 1.23
CA VAL A 98 -25.21 -7.01 1.07
C VAL A 98 -25.00 -7.31 -0.41
N MET A 99 -24.03 -8.15 -0.74
CA MET A 99 -23.61 -8.48 -2.11
C MET A 99 -23.88 -9.94 -2.43
N GLY A 100 -23.96 -10.26 -3.73
CA GLY A 100 -24.31 -11.61 -4.18
C GLY A 100 -25.79 -11.92 -3.97
N VAL A 101 -26.62 -10.88 -3.95
CA VAL A 101 -28.07 -10.99 -3.89
C VAL A 101 -28.58 -11.25 -5.30
N ASP A 102 -29.64 -12.04 -5.43
CA ASP A 102 -30.30 -12.28 -6.70
C ASP A 102 -31.81 -12.12 -6.58
N GLY A 103 -32.43 -11.58 -7.63
CA GLY A 103 -33.87 -11.33 -7.70
C GLY A 103 -34.21 -10.02 -8.39
N GLU A 104 -35.51 -9.73 -8.47
CA GLU A 104 -36.01 -8.49 -9.08
C GLU A 104 -35.66 -7.28 -8.21
N ALA A 105 -35.11 -6.23 -8.82
CA ALA A 105 -34.80 -4.98 -8.13
C ALA A 105 -36.07 -4.12 -7.94
N ALA A 106 -36.16 -3.40 -6.82
CA ALA A 106 -37.25 -2.47 -6.52
C ALA A 106 -37.37 -1.30 -7.52
N THR A 107 -36.33 -1.07 -8.33
CA THR A 107 -36.30 -0.07 -9.40
C THR A 107 -36.48 -0.66 -10.81
N GLY A 108 -36.71 -1.97 -10.92
CA GLY A 108 -36.72 -2.72 -12.18
C GLY A 108 -35.35 -3.30 -12.54
N GLY A 109 -35.35 -4.42 -13.26
CA GLY A 109 -34.14 -5.18 -13.61
C GLY A 109 -33.73 -6.19 -12.54
N ARG A 110 -32.48 -6.67 -12.61
CA ARG A 110 -31.91 -7.64 -11.65
C ARG A 110 -31.14 -6.92 -10.56
N ALA A 111 -31.41 -7.25 -9.30
CA ALA A 111 -30.62 -6.81 -8.16
C ALA A 111 -29.41 -7.73 -7.97
N THR A 112 -28.23 -7.13 -7.78
CA THR A 112 -26.99 -7.84 -7.38
C THR A 112 -26.58 -7.53 -5.94
N THR A 113 -27.15 -6.46 -5.38
CA THR A 113 -26.89 -5.97 -4.02
C THR A 113 -28.19 -5.53 -3.32
N GLN A 114 -28.20 -5.57 -1.99
CA GLN A 114 -29.29 -5.12 -1.12
C GLN A 114 -28.74 -4.18 -0.05
N ASP A 115 -29.24 -2.95 -0.01
CA ASP A 115 -28.83 -1.94 0.95
C ASP A 115 -29.83 -1.83 2.11
N PHE A 116 -29.29 -1.68 3.33
CA PHE A 116 -30.04 -1.32 4.52
C PHE A 116 -29.39 -0.07 5.15
N LEU A 117 -30.13 1.04 5.19
CA LEU A 117 -29.64 2.30 5.74
C LEU A 117 -30.25 2.53 7.11
N LEU A 118 -29.41 2.61 8.13
CA LEU A 118 -29.80 2.75 9.52
C LEU A 118 -29.17 3.98 10.18
N ILE A 119 -29.83 4.50 11.22
CA ILE A 119 -29.30 5.54 12.11
C ILE A 119 -29.48 5.15 13.58
N ASP A 120 -28.70 5.72 14.50
CA ASP A 120 -28.70 5.39 15.93
C ASP A 120 -29.90 5.95 16.72
N THR A 121 -31.00 6.24 16.02
CA THR A 121 -32.23 6.80 16.59
C THR A 121 -33.46 6.11 15.99
N PRO A 122 -34.49 5.78 16.78
CA PRO A 122 -35.59 4.92 16.32
C PRO A 122 -36.69 5.64 15.53
N ARG A 123 -36.66 6.97 15.46
CA ARG A 123 -37.72 7.80 14.84
C ARG A 123 -37.10 8.93 14.02
N PHE A 124 -37.73 9.25 12.89
CA PHE A 124 -37.38 10.42 12.10
C PHE A 124 -38.08 11.67 12.63
N PHE A 125 -37.53 12.85 12.34
CA PHE A 125 -38.06 14.12 12.83
C PHE A 125 -39.21 14.68 11.98
N VAL A 126 -39.47 14.11 10.79
CA VAL A 126 -40.60 14.44 9.90
C VAL A 126 -41.29 13.18 9.39
N ALA A 127 -42.59 13.27 9.09
CA ALA A 127 -43.40 12.13 8.65
C ALA A 127 -43.82 12.21 7.17
N THR A 128 -43.94 13.41 6.60
CA THR A 128 -44.44 13.64 5.22
C THR A 128 -43.39 14.28 4.33
N ALA A 129 -43.54 14.15 3.01
CA ALA A 129 -42.66 14.82 2.05
C ALA A 129 -42.75 16.36 2.16
N ARG A 130 -43.95 16.90 2.40
CA ARG A 130 -44.18 18.34 2.57
C ARG A 130 -43.45 18.90 3.79
N ASP A 131 -43.53 18.22 4.93
CA ASP A 131 -42.83 18.62 6.15
C ASP A 131 -41.32 18.58 5.95
N TYR A 132 -40.83 17.59 5.20
CA TYR A 132 -39.41 17.48 4.92
C TYR A 132 -38.91 18.63 4.04
N GLU A 133 -39.65 18.98 2.99
CA GLU A 133 -39.33 20.13 2.14
C GLU A 133 -39.41 21.46 2.92
N ALA A 134 -40.43 21.63 3.76
CA ALA A 134 -40.57 22.81 4.59
C ALA A 134 -39.42 22.95 5.60
N PHE A 135 -38.97 21.84 6.20
CA PHE A 135 -37.81 21.81 7.07
C PHE A 135 -36.53 22.22 6.34
N GLU A 136 -36.27 21.70 5.14
CA GLU A 136 -35.06 22.05 4.38
C GLU A 136 -35.07 23.50 3.89
N ARG A 137 -36.24 24.06 3.53
CA ARG A 137 -36.36 25.48 3.16
C ARG A 137 -36.16 26.45 4.33
N GLY A 138 -36.49 26.05 5.56
CA GLY A 138 -36.47 26.96 6.70
C GLY A 138 -36.52 26.28 8.06
N ARG A 139 -35.40 25.66 8.48
CA ARG A 139 -35.30 24.85 9.71
C ARG A 139 -35.83 25.55 10.97
N LEU A 140 -35.39 26.77 11.25
CA LEU A 140 -35.79 27.50 12.46
C LEU A 140 -37.30 27.78 12.48
N GLY A 141 -37.83 28.32 11.38
CA GLY A 141 -39.25 28.63 11.25
C GLY A 141 -40.15 27.39 11.24
N PHE A 142 -39.66 26.26 10.73
CA PHE A 142 -40.36 24.99 10.78
C PHE A 142 -40.43 24.45 12.21
N LEU A 143 -39.29 24.41 12.92
CA LEU A 143 -39.20 23.86 14.28
C LEU A 143 -40.03 24.67 15.30
N LEU A 144 -40.11 26.00 15.13
CA LEU A 144 -40.96 26.86 15.96
C LEU A 144 -42.46 26.53 15.79
N ARG A 145 -42.88 26.11 14.59
CA ARG A 145 -44.28 25.76 14.28
C ARG A 145 -44.61 24.28 14.55
N HIS A 146 -43.59 23.43 14.75
CA HIS A 146 -43.75 21.98 14.92
C HIS A 146 -43.02 21.50 16.19
N PRO A 147 -43.59 21.69 17.39
CA PRO A 147 -42.94 21.33 18.65
C PRO A 147 -42.67 19.82 18.79
N ALA A 148 -43.45 18.97 18.12
CA ALA A 148 -43.18 17.54 18.04
C ALA A 148 -41.89 17.22 17.25
N ALA A 149 -41.67 17.90 16.12
CA ALA A 149 -40.45 17.75 15.33
C ALA A 149 -39.23 18.30 16.07
N LEU A 150 -39.38 19.41 16.81
CA LEU A 150 -38.33 19.96 17.68
C LEU A 150 -37.90 18.97 18.76
N ARG A 151 -38.85 18.38 19.48
CA ARG A 151 -38.57 17.34 20.49
C ARG A 151 -37.91 16.12 19.87
N ALA A 152 -38.41 15.64 18.73
CA ALA A 152 -37.81 14.51 18.01
C ALA A 152 -36.36 14.80 17.62
N LEU A 153 -36.08 15.95 17.01
CA LEU A 153 -34.73 16.36 16.61
C LEU A 153 -33.79 16.50 17.82
N ALA A 154 -34.26 17.07 18.93
CA ALA A 154 -33.47 17.18 20.16
C ALA A 154 -33.08 15.79 20.72
N CYS A 155 -34.00 14.82 20.70
CA CYS A 155 -33.72 13.44 21.10
C CYS A 155 -32.76 12.73 20.14
N MET A 156 -32.72 13.13 18.87
CA MET A 156 -31.81 12.58 17.87
C MET A 156 -30.36 13.07 18.05
N LEU A 157 -30.15 14.28 18.55
CA LEU A 157 -28.82 14.87 18.77
C LEU A 157 -28.16 14.34 20.06
N ARG A 158 -27.68 13.10 20.00
CA ARG A 158 -27.06 12.40 21.14
C ARG A 158 -25.55 12.64 21.24
N ALA A 159 -25.01 12.49 22.44
CA ALA A 159 -23.57 12.46 22.65
C ALA A 159 -22.95 11.23 21.96
N PRO A 160 -21.71 11.32 21.46
CA PRO A 160 -21.06 10.20 20.78
C PRO A 160 -20.92 9.00 21.70
N ARG A 161 -21.20 7.82 21.14
CA ARG A 161 -20.95 6.51 21.75
C ARG A 161 -20.10 5.69 20.79
N HIS A 162 -19.41 4.68 21.32
CA HIS A 162 -18.65 3.75 20.49
C HIS A 162 -19.55 3.18 19.38
N PRO A 163 -19.16 3.24 18.09
CA PRO A 163 -20.05 2.82 17.00
C PRO A 163 -20.52 1.36 17.11
N LEU A 164 -19.62 0.46 17.51
CA LEU A 164 -19.95 -0.95 17.78
C LEU A 164 -20.83 -1.20 19.03
N ALA A 165 -21.15 -0.16 19.81
CA ALA A 165 -22.01 -0.26 20.99
C ALA A 165 -23.38 0.42 20.80
N CYS A 166 -23.65 0.95 19.61
CA CYS A 166 -24.92 1.61 19.29
C CYS A 166 -25.92 0.62 18.69
N THR A 167 -27.20 0.78 19.01
CA THR A 167 -28.29 0.17 18.22
C THR A 167 -28.66 1.10 17.07
N TYR A 168 -28.74 0.56 15.86
CA TYR A 168 -29.11 1.31 14.66
C TYR A 168 -30.48 0.86 14.13
N PHE A 169 -31.28 1.78 13.60
CA PHE A 169 -32.67 1.56 13.17
C PHE A 169 -32.86 2.02 11.71
N GLY A 170 -33.62 1.26 10.92
CA GLY A 170 -33.99 1.63 9.54
C GLY A 170 -34.98 2.79 9.44
N VAL A 171 -35.66 3.11 10.55
CA VAL A 171 -36.62 4.21 10.79
C VAL A 171 -37.88 4.20 9.92
N THR A 172 -37.76 4.09 8.60
CA THR A 172 -38.88 4.04 7.65
C THR A 172 -39.32 2.59 7.38
N PRO A 173 -40.58 2.37 6.94
CA PRO A 173 -41.08 1.04 6.59
C PRO A 173 -40.57 0.56 5.22
N TYR A 174 -40.41 -0.76 5.08
CA TYR A 174 -40.01 -1.47 3.87
C TYR A 174 -40.98 -2.63 3.63
N ARG A 175 -41.10 -3.10 2.39
CA ARG A 175 -41.89 -4.28 2.06
C ARG A 175 -41.26 -5.54 2.67
N LEU A 176 -42.11 -6.50 3.02
CA LEU A 176 -41.71 -7.85 3.41
C LEU A 176 -42.74 -8.81 2.81
N GLY A 177 -42.50 -9.26 1.58
CA GLY A 177 -43.51 -10.00 0.80
C GLY A 177 -44.76 -9.13 0.58
N ASP A 178 -45.91 -9.62 1.03
CA ASP A 178 -47.19 -8.90 0.98
C ASP A 178 -47.38 -7.92 2.15
N GLY A 179 -46.53 -8.02 3.17
CA GLY A 179 -46.56 -7.16 4.35
C GLY A 179 -45.54 -6.02 4.32
N ALA A 180 -45.36 -5.40 5.48
CA ALA A 180 -44.33 -4.41 5.72
C ALA A 180 -43.50 -4.74 6.95
N MET A 181 -42.31 -4.18 7.00
CA MET A 181 -41.34 -4.36 8.06
C MET A 181 -40.59 -3.08 8.40
N ARG A 182 -40.10 -3.01 9.64
CA ARG A 182 -38.98 -2.17 10.03
C ARG A 182 -37.88 -3.04 10.61
N PHE A 183 -36.64 -2.59 10.49
CA PHE A 183 -35.48 -3.35 10.93
C PHE A 183 -34.55 -2.54 11.84
N ARG A 184 -33.72 -3.24 12.60
CA ARG A 184 -32.65 -2.68 13.43
C ARG A 184 -31.43 -3.61 13.46
N ALA A 185 -30.27 -3.02 13.69
CA ALA A 185 -29.04 -3.74 14.00
C ALA A 185 -28.69 -3.48 15.49
N VAL A 186 -28.65 -4.54 16.29
CA VAL A 186 -28.35 -4.50 17.73
C VAL A 186 -26.99 -5.16 17.97
N PRO A 187 -26.07 -4.57 18.75
CA PRO A 187 -24.81 -5.24 19.10
C PRO A 187 -25.07 -6.62 19.71
N ASP A 188 -24.41 -7.66 19.20
CA ASP A 188 -24.59 -9.05 19.62
C ASP A 188 -23.30 -9.58 20.25
N GLY A 189 -23.26 -9.57 21.59
CA GLY A 189 -22.07 -9.88 22.38
C GLY A 189 -21.55 -8.68 23.18
N ARG A 190 -20.47 -8.89 23.96
CA ARG A 190 -19.82 -7.79 24.69
C ARG A 190 -18.89 -7.05 23.72
N PRO A 191 -19.16 -5.77 23.38
CA PRO A 191 -18.21 -5.00 22.60
C PRO A 191 -16.91 -4.86 23.40
N ALA A 192 -15.76 -4.88 22.73
CA ALA A 192 -14.49 -4.39 23.29
C ALA A 192 -14.58 -2.86 23.45
N ALA A 193 -15.50 -2.37 24.27
CA ALA A 193 -15.81 -0.96 24.40
C ALA A 193 -14.70 -0.28 25.20
N ARG A 194 -13.66 0.19 24.50
CA ARG A 194 -12.73 1.19 25.05
C ARG A 194 -13.45 2.53 25.18
N LYS A 195 -13.12 3.30 26.22
CA LYS A 195 -13.61 4.67 26.35
C LYS A 195 -13.12 5.49 25.15
N LEU A 196 -14.02 6.30 24.57
CA LEU A 196 -13.65 7.24 23.51
C LEU A 196 -12.52 8.17 24.00
N ALA A 197 -11.48 8.33 23.19
CA ALA A 197 -10.36 9.20 23.51
C ALA A 197 -10.83 10.65 23.73
N ARG A 198 -10.42 11.26 24.85
CA ARG A 198 -10.77 12.66 25.16
C ARG A 198 -9.93 13.60 24.31
N GLY A 199 -10.55 14.64 23.76
CA GLY A 199 -9.86 15.67 22.97
C GLY A 199 -9.56 15.26 21.52
N GLU A 200 -9.71 13.98 21.15
CA GLU A 200 -9.49 13.47 19.80
C GLU A 200 -10.66 13.86 18.85
N PRO A 201 -10.43 14.68 17.81
CA PRO A 201 -11.48 15.07 16.86
C PRO A 201 -12.11 13.90 16.09
N ASP A 202 -11.37 12.79 15.93
CA ASP A 202 -11.77 11.59 15.18
C ASP A 202 -11.97 10.36 16.09
N ALA A 203 -12.40 10.60 17.34
CA ALA A 203 -12.51 9.57 18.37
C ALA A 203 -13.36 8.35 17.98
N LEU A 204 -14.36 8.49 17.10
CA LEU A 204 -15.20 7.36 16.66
C LEU A 204 -14.50 6.49 15.62
N PHE A 205 -13.72 7.10 14.72
CA PHE A 205 -12.83 6.39 13.80
C PHE A 205 -11.79 5.59 14.58
N VAL A 206 -11.08 6.23 15.50
CA VAL A 206 -10.02 5.59 16.30
C VAL A 206 -10.57 4.41 17.09
N ALA A 207 -11.73 4.57 17.73
CA ALA A 207 -12.36 3.49 18.48
C ALA A 207 -12.78 2.31 17.59
N LEU A 208 -13.31 2.56 16.39
CA LEU A 208 -13.65 1.51 15.42
C LEU A 208 -12.40 0.77 14.92
N PHE A 209 -11.35 1.52 14.59
CA PHE A 209 -10.08 0.96 14.15
C PHE A 209 -9.46 0.07 15.23
N ASP A 210 -9.29 0.57 16.44
CA ASP A 210 -8.75 -0.20 17.57
C ASP A 210 -9.54 -1.49 17.81
N ALA A 211 -10.87 -1.41 17.79
CA ALA A 211 -11.72 -2.56 18.08
C ALA A 211 -11.64 -3.64 16.99
N LEU A 212 -11.70 -3.24 15.72
CA LEU A 212 -11.69 -4.18 14.60
C LEU A 212 -10.27 -4.68 14.27
N ALA A 213 -9.23 -3.90 14.56
CA ALA A 213 -7.85 -4.39 14.46
C ALA A 213 -7.55 -5.44 15.54
N ALA A 214 -8.16 -5.33 16.72
CA ALA A 214 -7.95 -6.26 17.84
C ALA A 214 -8.83 -7.52 17.78
N GLY A 215 -9.95 -7.49 17.06
CA GLY A 215 -10.87 -8.62 17.02
C GLY A 215 -12.10 -8.39 16.15
N SER A 216 -13.01 -9.36 16.19
CA SER A 216 -14.28 -9.31 15.46
C SER A 216 -15.36 -8.56 16.24
N ALA A 217 -16.38 -8.07 15.52
CA ALA A 217 -17.58 -7.47 16.10
C ALA A 217 -18.84 -8.04 15.44
N ARG A 218 -19.90 -8.23 16.23
CA ARG A 218 -21.17 -8.81 15.75
C ARG A 218 -22.37 -7.93 16.04
N PHE A 219 -23.34 -7.96 15.14
CA PHE A 219 -24.65 -7.37 15.30
C PHE A 219 -25.74 -8.38 14.95
N ALA A 220 -26.81 -8.41 15.73
CA ALA A 220 -28.06 -9.07 15.38
C ALA A 220 -28.86 -8.13 14.47
N PHE A 221 -29.23 -8.62 13.29
CA PHE A 221 -30.15 -7.91 12.40
C PHE A 221 -31.56 -8.43 12.64
N GLU A 222 -32.43 -7.55 13.12
CA GLU A 222 -33.76 -7.90 13.58
C GLU A 222 -34.83 -7.15 12.80
N VAL A 223 -35.93 -7.84 12.51
CA VAL A 223 -37.08 -7.36 11.77
C VAL A 223 -38.31 -7.38 12.66
N GLN A 224 -39.16 -6.37 12.52
CA GLN A 224 -40.48 -6.32 13.14
C GLN A 224 -41.53 -6.07 12.06
N ARG A 225 -42.52 -6.96 11.98
CA ARG A 225 -43.65 -6.84 11.06
C ARG A 225 -44.53 -5.65 11.42
N LEU A 226 -45.11 -5.05 10.40
CA LEU A 226 -45.91 -3.84 10.51
C LEU A 226 -47.24 -3.98 9.75
N ALA A 227 -48.31 -3.46 10.35
CA ALA A 227 -49.57 -3.21 9.64
C ALA A 227 -49.48 -1.86 8.94
N VAL A 228 -49.72 -1.84 7.62
CA VAL A 228 -49.83 -0.60 6.85
C VAL A 228 -51.31 -0.27 6.70
N ARG A 229 -51.76 0.79 7.38
CA ARG A 229 -53.13 1.31 7.20
C ARG A 229 -53.19 2.35 6.07
N ASN A 230 -54.37 2.52 5.47
CA ASN A 230 -54.64 3.61 4.55
C ASN A 230 -54.25 4.96 5.20
N GLY A 231 -53.39 5.74 4.54
CA GLY A 231 -52.83 6.99 5.08
C GLY A 231 -51.40 6.87 5.65
N GLY A 232 -50.76 5.69 5.57
CA GLY A 232 -49.33 5.54 5.89
C GLY A 232 -49.00 5.43 7.38
N ALA A 233 -50.01 5.30 8.23
CA ALA A 233 -49.82 4.94 9.64
C ALA A 233 -49.35 3.49 9.74
N VAL A 234 -48.32 3.28 10.57
CA VAL A 234 -47.60 2.02 10.69
C VAL A 234 -47.64 1.55 12.13
N GLU A 235 -48.28 0.43 12.40
CA GLU A 235 -48.39 -0.17 13.74
C GLU A 235 -47.59 -1.48 13.81
N PRO A 236 -46.77 -1.71 14.86
CA PRO A 236 -46.06 -2.97 15.03
C PRO A 236 -47.01 -4.15 15.27
N LEU A 237 -46.79 -5.27 14.59
CA LEU A 237 -47.60 -6.50 14.70
C LEU A 237 -47.05 -7.53 15.70
N GLY A 238 -45.89 -7.28 16.30
CA GLY A 238 -45.23 -8.21 17.21
C GLY A 238 -43.86 -7.68 17.65
N PRO A 239 -43.04 -8.45 18.36
CA PRO A 239 -41.68 -8.03 18.76
C PRO A 239 -40.71 -8.02 17.56
N TYR A 240 -39.53 -7.45 17.77
CA TYR A 240 -38.41 -7.66 16.84
C TYR A 240 -37.96 -9.13 16.91
N ARG A 241 -37.76 -9.74 15.75
CA ARG A 241 -37.24 -11.10 15.60
C ARG A 241 -35.95 -11.06 14.81
N ARG A 242 -34.93 -11.79 15.25
CA ARG A 242 -33.64 -11.91 14.55
C ARG A 242 -33.87 -12.65 13.23
N VAL A 243 -33.42 -12.04 12.13
CA VAL A 243 -33.48 -12.66 10.79
C VAL A 243 -32.10 -12.93 10.21
N ALA A 244 -31.08 -12.21 10.69
CA ALA A 244 -29.72 -12.42 10.28
C ALA A 244 -28.72 -12.03 11.38
N THR A 245 -27.50 -12.53 11.23
CA THR A 245 -26.34 -12.10 12.01
C THR A 245 -25.38 -11.36 11.09
N ILE A 246 -24.87 -10.22 11.54
CA ILE A 246 -23.82 -9.47 10.87
C ILE A 246 -22.53 -9.73 11.62
N ASP A 247 -21.57 -10.36 10.95
CA ASP A 247 -20.24 -10.64 11.49
C ASP A 247 -19.20 -9.79 10.76
N MET A 248 -18.57 -8.86 11.49
CA MET A 248 -17.40 -8.12 11.03
C MET A 248 -16.17 -8.81 11.61
N PRO A 249 -15.36 -9.51 10.80
CA PRO A 249 -14.14 -10.13 11.30
C PRO A 249 -13.08 -9.07 11.62
N ALA A 250 -12.01 -9.50 12.30
CA ALA A 250 -10.86 -8.65 12.57
C ALA A 250 -10.27 -8.13 11.26
N GLN A 251 -10.07 -6.80 11.17
CA GLN A 251 -9.69 -6.12 9.94
C GLN A 251 -9.09 -4.74 10.21
N ASN A 252 -8.35 -4.21 9.23
CA ASN A 252 -7.75 -2.89 9.26
C ASN A 252 -8.61 -1.89 8.47
N VAL A 253 -9.67 -1.40 9.11
CA VAL A 253 -10.54 -0.36 8.51
C VAL A 253 -9.84 0.97 8.22
N ALA A 254 -8.59 1.15 8.65
CA ALA A 254 -7.76 2.32 8.35
C ALA A 254 -6.90 2.14 7.07
N HIS A 255 -6.98 0.98 6.40
CA HIS A 255 -6.28 0.74 5.14
C HIS A 255 -6.74 1.73 4.07
N GLY A 256 -5.80 2.46 3.45
CA GLY A 256 -6.09 3.52 2.48
C GLY A 256 -7.07 3.12 1.37
N ASP A 257 -6.82 1.98 0.72
CA ASP A 257 -7.72 1.45 -0.32
C ASP A 257 -9.14 1.18 0.18
N GLN A 258 -9.29 0.60 1.36
CA GLN A 258 -10.60 0.32 1.96
C GLN A 258 -11.34 1.61 2.33
N VAL A 259 -10.64 2.61 2.88
CA VAL A 259 -11.24 3.91 3.18
C VAL A 259 -11.66 4.62 1.90
N TRP A 260 -10.81 4.61 0.87
CA TRP A 260 -11.13 5.21 -0.42
C TRP A 260 -12.32 4.54 -1.09
N PHE A 261 -12.31 3.21 -1.15
CA PHE A 261 -13.40 2.42 -1.67
C PHE A 261 -14.72 2.75 -0.96
N GLY A 262 -14.70 2.80 0.38
CA GLY A 262 -15.85 3.20 1.19
C GLY A 262 -16.35 4.62 0.92
N GLU A 263 -15.45 5.54 0.57
CA GLU A 263 -15.85 6.89 0.17
C GLU A 263 -16.53 6.89 -1.20
N GLN A 264 -16.10 6.07 -2.15
CA GLN A 264 -16.72 5.97 -3.48
C GLN A 264 -18.06 5.21 -3.46
N LEU A 265 -18.25 4.24 -2.55
CA LEU A 265 -19.51 3.48 -2.47
C LEU A 265 -20.77 4.37 -2.33
N ALA A 266 -21.76 4.07 -3.15
CA ALA A 266 -23.11 4.60 -3.03
C ALA A 266 -23.99 3.62 -2.23
N PHE A 267 -24.73 4.15 -1.26
CA PHE A 267 -25.75 3.40 -0.52
C PHE A 267 -27.09 4.05 -0.78
N SER A 268 -28.10 3.28 -1.17
CA SER A 268 -29.44 3.78 -1.47
C SER A 268 -30.52 2.85 -0.91
N PRO A 269 -31.57 3.36 -0.26
CA PRO A 269 -32.69 2.53 0.18
C PRO A 269 -33.34 1.74 -0.96
N TRP A 270 -33.25 2.27 -2.19
CA TRP A 270 -33.87 1.69 -3.38
C TRP A 270 -32.96 0.72 -4.13
N THR A 271 -31.70 0.58 -3.71
CA THR A 271 -30.87 -0.58 -4.06
C THR A 271 -31.34 -1.74 -3.19
N ALA A 272 -32.48 -2.31 -3.56
CA ALA A 272 -33.18 -3.32 -2.79
C ALA A 272 -33.88 -4.30 -3.72
N LEU A 273 -34.11 -5.51 -3.26
CA LEU A 273 -35.04 -6.45 -3.87
C LEU A 273 -36.46 -5.87 -3.86
N ALA A 274 -37.27 -6.20 -4.87
CA ALA A 274 -38.67 -5.81 -4.94
C ALA A 274 -39.45 -6.25 -3.68
N ALA A 275 -39.15 -7.44 -3.16
CA ALA A 275 -39.70 -7.96 -1.89
C ALA A 275 -39.31 -7.15 -0.65
N HIS A 276 -38.29 -6.29 -0.74
CA HIS A 276 -37.83 -5.36 0.28
C HIS A 276 -37.94 -3.89 -0.15
N ALA A 277 -38.80 -3.59 -1.14
CA ALA A 277 -38.96 -2.24 -1.65
C ALA A 277 -39.30 -1.23 -0.53
N PRO A 278 -38.65 -0.07 -0.48
CA PRO A 278 -38.96 0.97 0.49
C PRO A 278 -40.41 1.48 0.38
N LEU A 279 -41.08 1.70 1.50
CA LEU A 279 -42.48 2.15 1.55
C LEU A 279 -42.60 3.59 2.11
N GLY A 280 -43.67 4.29 1.76
CA GLY A 280 -44.00 5.63 2.28
C GLY A 280 -43.35 6.80 1.52
N GLU A 281 -43.85 8.01 1.79
CA GLU A 281 -43.47 9.24 1.07
C GLU A 281 -41.99 9.61 1.23
N ILE A 282 -41.47 9.52 2.46
CA ILE A 282 -40.07 9.83 2.75
C ILE A 282 -39.13 8.94 1.94
N ASN A 283 -39.44 7.65 1.80
CA ASN A 283 -38.64 6.77 0.98
C ASN A 283 -38.74 7.13 -0.52
N ARG A 284 -39.89 7.56 -1.03
CA ARG A 284 -40.01 8.08 -2.43
C ARG A 284 -39.11 9.30 -2.66
N VAL A 285 -39.07 10.23 -1.71
CA VAL A 285 -38.14 11.37 -1.75
C VAL A 285 -36.69 10.88 -1.77
N ARG A 286 -36.33 9.94 -0.88
CA ARG A 286 -34.98 9.36 -0.80
C ARG A 286 -34.55 8.70 -2.12
N ARG A 287 -35.46 8.10 -2.89
CA ARG A 287 -35.13 7.54 -4.22
C ARG A 287 -34.41 8.56 -5.11
N ARG A 288 -35.02 9.74 -5.26
CA ARG A 288 -34.50 10.79 -6.15
C ARG A 288 -33.30 11.52 -5.53
N VAL A 289 -33.34 11.81 -4.24
CA VAL A 289 -32.26 12.53 -3.54
C VAL A 289 -30.95 11.73 -3.55
N TYR A 290 -30.99 10.45 -3.15
CA TYR A 290 -29.78 9.62 -3.11
C TYR A 290 -29.18 9.42 -4.52
N ALA A 291 -30.02 9.20 -5.54
CA ALA A 291 -29.56 9.10 -6.92
C ALA A 291 -28.89 10.40 -7.40
N ALA A 292 -29.52 11.56 -7.15
CA ALA A 292 -28.97 12.85 -7.56
C ALA A 292 -27.67 13.22 -6.83
N VAL A 293 -27.60 12.94 -5.53
CA VAL A 293 -26.39 13.15 -4.72
C VAL A 293 -25.26 12.23 -5.18
N SER A 294 -25.55 10.94 -5.41
CA SER A 294 -24.57 10.00 -5.94
C SER A 294 -24.03 10.47 -7.29
N ALA A 295 -24.90 10.79 -8.24
CA ALA A 295 -24.51 11.27 -9.56
C ALA A 295 -23.68 12.57 -9.49
N ALA A 296 -24.09 13.54 -8.66
CA ALA A 296 -23.34 14.77 -8.50
C ALA A 296 -21.94 14.55 -7.91
N ARG A 297 -21.81 13.62 -6.95
CA ARG A 297 -20.55 13.34 -6.26
C ARG A 297 -19.54 12.65 -7.19
N HIS A 298 -19.99 11.63 -7.90
CA HIS A 298 -19.21 10.89 -8.89
C HIS A 298 -18.82 11.76 -10.09
N ALA A 299 -19.71 12.65 -10.55
CA ALA A 299 -19.40 13.59 -11.63
C ALA A 299 -18.32 14.61 -11.21
N VAL A 300 -18.35 15.11 -9.97
CA VAL A 300 -17.32 16.02 -9.45
C VAL A 300 -16.00 15.29 -9.26
N ASP A 301 -16.02 14.12 -8.63
CA ASP A 301 -14.80 13.35 -8.35
C ASP A 301 -14.24 12.73 -9.65
N GLY A 302 -15.04 12.66 -10.72
CA GLY A 302 -14.72 12.04 -12.01
C GLY A 302 -14.40 10.56 -11.89
N GLU A 303 -15.12 9.89 -11.00
CA GLU A 303 -15.08 8.45 -10.74
C GLU A 303 -16.46 7.88 -11.06
N PRO A 304 -16.60 6.82 -11.87
CA PRO A 304 -17.90 6.24 -12.17
C PRO A 304 -18.48 5.54 -10.92
N ALA A 305 -19.79 5.69 -10.70
CA ALA A 305 -20.49 4.91 -9.69
C ALA A 305 -20.46 3.42 -10.08
N ARG A 306 -19.91 2.57 -9.21
CA ARG A 306 -19.83 1.12 -9.42
C ARG A 306 -20.42 0.38 -8.22
N GLU A 307 -21.35 -0.53 -8.49
CA GLU A 307 -21.81 -1.47 -7.46
C GLU A 307 -20.74 -2.52 -7.19
N PRO A 308 -20.47 -2.87 -5.92
CA PRO A 308 -19.50 -3.88 -5.58
C PRO A 308 -20.06 -5.30 -5.72
N ASP A 309 -19.15 -6.24 -5.93
CA ASP A 309 -19.42 -7.68 -5.99
C ASP A 309 -18.71 -8.41 -4.82
N PRO A 310 -19.04 -9.68 -4.51
CA PRO A 310 -18.39 -10.41 -3.42
C PRO A 310 -16.86 -10.47 -3.48
N SER A 311 -16.26 -10.52 -4.67
CA SER A 311 -14.80 -10.50 -4.86
C SER A 311 -14.17 -9.14 -4.58
N SER A 312 -14.96 -8.05 -4.47
CA SER A 312 -14.47 -6.76 -3.95
C SER A 312 -13.90 -6.88 -2.53
N VAL A 313 -14.49 -7.76 -1.72
CA VAL A 313 -13.97 -8.09 -0.39
C VAL A 313 -12.64 -8.80 -0.55
N ASP A 314 -12.52 -9.81 -1.40
CA ASP A 314 -11.27 -10.57 -1.56
C ASP A 314 -10.13 -9.72 -2.15
N ARG A 315 -10.43 -8.81 -3.09
CA ARG A 315 -9.48 -7.83 -3.63
C ARG A 315 -8.89 -6.93 -2.54
N LEU A 316 -9.72 -6.53 -1.57
CA LEU A 316 -9.32 -5.66 -0.44
C LEU A 316 -8.90 -6.43 0.83
N HIS A 317 -9.19 -7.73 0.91
CA HIS A 317 -8.80 -8.61 2.02
C HIS A 317 -7.47 -9.32 1.79
N ARG A 318 -7.06 -9.60 0.54
CA ARG A 318 -5.69 -10.07 0.25
C ARG A 318 -4.66 -9.08 0.83
N THR A 319 -4.96 -7.79 0.71
CA THR A 319 -4.22 -6.69 1.35
C THR A 319 -4.27 -6.64 2.88
N GLU A 320 -5.22 -7.33 3.54
CA GLU A 320 -5.35 -7.35 5.02
C GLU A 320 -4.88 -8.65 5.69
N ARG A 321 -5.19 -9.84 5.14
CA ARG A 321 -4.90 -11.15 5.79
C ARG A 321 -3.42 -11.55 5.75
N LEU A 322 -2.66 -10.95 4.84
CA LEU A 322 -1.20 -11.06 4.84
C LEU A 322 -0.53 -10.16 5.90
N HIS A 323 -1.34 -9.42 6.70
CA HIS A 323 -0.88 -8.42 7.66
C HIS A 323 -1.58 -8.51 9.04
N PRO A 324 -1.42 -9.62 9.80
CA PRO A 324 -1.70 -9.62 11.23
C PRO A 324 -0.67 -8.71 11.89
N SER A 325 -1.09 -7.48 12.18
CA SER A 325 -0.21 -6.33 12.35
C SER A 325 0.50 -5.95 11.04
N VAL A 326 0.20 -4.76 10.54
CA VAL A 326 1.08 -3.61 10.75
C VAL A 326 2.46 -3.96 11.38
N HIS A 327 3.24 -4.86 10.78
CA HIS A 327 4.67 -4.93 11.01
C HIS A 327 5.28 -3.73 10.26
N GLN A 328 5.07 -2.55 10.83
CA GLN A 328 5.57 -1.25 10.39
C GLN A 328 7.09 -1.08 10.58
N HIS A 329 7.79 -2.18 10.86
CA HIS A 329 9.22 -2.26 11.12
C HIS A 329 9.89 -3.40 10.37
N THR A 330 9.24 -3.95 9.34
CA THR A 330 9.81 -5.08 8.63
C THR A 330 11.09 -4.64 7.91
N PRO A 331 12.27 -5.19 8.26
CA PRO A 331 13.49 -4.89 7.53
C PRO A 331 13.35 -5.45 6.11
N GLN A 332 13.79 -4.67 5.14
CA GLN A 332 14.05 -5.17 3.80
C GLN A 332 15.31 -6.04 3.85
N ASP A 333 15.24 -7.23 3.28
CA ASP A 333 16.31 -8.21 3.28
C ASP A 333 16.46 -8.84 1.89
N GLU A 334 17.45 -9.71 1.77
CA GLU A 334 17.79 -10.43 0.56
C GLU A 334 17.90 -11.93 0.82
N PHE A 335 17.54 -12.70 -0.20
CA PHE A 335 17.77 -14.13 -0.24
C PHE A 335 18.27 -14.48 -1.64
N ALA A 336 19.25 -15.37 -1.70
CA ALA A 336 19.68 -15.99 -2.94
C ALA A 336 19.97 -17.46 -2.68
N ALA A 337 19.66 -18.32 -3.65
CA ALA A 337 20.02 -19.74 -3.64
C ALA A 337 20.61 -20.11 -5.00
N ALA A 338 21.68 -20.90 -4.99
CA ALA A 338 22.34 -21.37 -6.22
C ALA A 338 22.50 -22.89 -6.17
N ALA A 339 22.07 -23.56 -7.22
CA ALA A 339 22.19 -25.01 -7.36
C ALA A 339 22.73 -25.37 -8.74
N ALA A 340 23.67 -26.31 -8.77
CA ALA A 340 24.21 -26.85 -10.01
C ALA A 340 23.11 -27.60 -10.76
N ILE A 341 22.96 -27.29 -12.04
CA ILE A 341 22.07 -27.97 -12.97
C ILE A 341 22.72 -29.31 -13.32
N ALA A 342 21.95 -30.39 -13.23
CA ALA A 342 22.45 -31.72 -13.56
C ALA A 342 22.87 -31.80 -15.04
N PRO A 343 23.93 -32.55 -15.37
CA PRO A 343 24.40 -32.70 -16.75
C PRO A 343 23.26 -33.10 -17.71
N GLY A 344 23.16 -32.40 -18.85
CA GLY A 344 22.12 -32.63 -19.85
C GLY A 344 20.77 -31.94 -19.60
N HIS A 345 20.55 -31.35 -18.42
CA HIS A 345 19.26 -30.71 -18.08
C HIS A 345 19.20 -29.21 -18.38
N ARG A 346 20.29 -28.59 -18.83
CA ARG A 346 20.37 -27.14 -19.07
C ARG A 346 19.30 -26.62 -20.02
N ALA A 347 19.04 -27.32 -21.12
CA ALA A 347 18.02 -26.93 -22.09
C ALA A 347 16.62 -26.89 -21.45
N ALA A 348 16.25 -27.94 -20.72
CA ALA A 348 14.96 -28.02 -20.04
C ALA A 348 14.75 -26.87 -19.03
N VAL A 349 15.79 -26.49 -18.28
CA VAL A 349 15.73 -25.35 -17.36
C VAL A 349 15.52 -24.03 -18.12
N VAL A 350 16.26 -23.82 -19.21
CA VAL A 350 16.13 -22.59 -20.01
C VAL A 350 14.74 -22.49 -20.65
N ASP A 351 14.20 -23.58 -21.19
CA ASP A 351 12.86 -23.61 -21.79
C ASP A 351 11.78 -23.34 -20.74
N ALA A 352 11.90 -23.93 -19.54
CA ALA A 352 10.98 -23.68 -18.43
C ALA A 352 11.03 -22.21 -17.96
N LEU A 353 12.22 -21.61 -17.92
CA LEU A 353 12.36 -20.19 -17.59
C LEU A 353 11.72 -19.29 -18.66
N ALA A 354 11.88 -19.61 -19.94
CA ALA A 354 11.26 -18.87 -21.03
C ALA A 354 9.72 -18.93 -20.97
N ALA A 355 9.16 -20.09 -20.64
CA ALA A 355 7.73 -20.24 -20.42
C ALA A 355 7.23 -19.39 -19.24
N ILE A 356 7.97 -19.38 -18.13
CA ILE A 356 7.65 -18.55 -16.96
C ILE A 356 7.71 -17.06 -17.30
N ASP A 357 8.75 -16.61 -18.02
CA ASP A 357 8.90 -15.20 -18.41
C ASP A 357 7.77 -14.73 -19.34
N ALA A 358 7.29 -15.60 -20.22
CA ALA A 358 6.16 -15.30 -21.10
C ALA A 358 4.84 -15.07 -20.33
N GLU A 359 4.68 -15.66 -19.14
CA GLU A 359 3.50 -15.49 -18.29
C GLU A 359 3.59 -14.29 -17.34
N LEU A 360 4.78 -13.74 -17.09
CA LEU A 360 4.95 -12.66 -16.12
C LEU A 360 4.47 -11.31 -16.67
N PRO A 361 3.80 -10.49 -15.85
CA PRO A 361 3.39 -9.16 -16.27
C PRO A 361 4.63 -8.28 -16.47
N LYS A 362 4.93 -7.94 -17.73
CA LYS A 362 6.00 -7.01 -18.14
C LYS A 362 5.54 -5.55 -18.02
N GLY A 363 4.80 -5.24 -16.96
CA GLY A 363 3.99 -4.03 -16.79
C GLY A 363 2.49 -4.31 -16.86
N GLY A 364 1.67 -3.50 -16.17
CA GLY A 364 0.21 -3.67 -16.11
C GLY A 364 -0.30 -4.66 -15.06
N PRO A 365 -1.63 -4.90 -14.99
CA PRO A 365 -2.24 -5.78 -13.99
C PRO A 365 -1.83 -7.25 -14.19
N PRO A 366 -1.78 -8.06 -13.12
CA PRO A 366 -1.39 -9.47 -13.21
C PRO A 366 -2.34 -10.27 -14.12
N PRO A 367 -1.84 -11.30 -14.81
CA PRO A 367 -2.64 -12.14 -15.70
C PRO A 367 -3.80 -12.82 -14.95
N ALA A 368 -4.94 -12.96 -15.63
CA ALA A 368 -6.11 -13.66 -15.10
C ALA A 368 -5.94 -15.18 -15.29
N GLY A 369 -5.59 -15.91 -14.23
CA GLY A 369 -5.44 -17.36 -14.25
C GLY A 369 -4.43 -17.90 -13.23
N ASP A 370 -4.19 -19.20 -13.25
CA ASP A 370 -3.06 -19.81 -12.58
C ASP A 370 -1.82 -19.74 -13.49
N VAL A 371 -0.78 -19.08 -13.00
CA VAL A 371 0.53 -18.97 -13.67
C VAL A 371 1.52 -19.90 -12.96
N ALA A 372 2.50 -20.42 -13.69
CA ALA A 372 3.46 -21.39 -13.17
C ALA A 372 4.26 -20.84 -11.97
N LEU A 373 4.59 -19.55 -12.00
CA LEU A 373 5.32 -18.88 -10.93
C LEU A 373 4.60 -17.59 -10.48
N PRO A 374 3.64 -17.67 -9.54
CA PRO A 374 2.77 -16.54 -9.17
C PRO A 374 3.47 -15.57 -8.19
N LEU A 375 4.62 -15.01 -8.58
CA LEU A 375 5.42 -14.07 -7.77
C LEU A 375 4.62 -12.85 -7.32
N HIS A 376 3.64 -12.42 -8.12
CA HIS A 376 2.74 -11.31 -7.79
C HIS A 376 1.84 -11.56 -6.57
N ARG A 377 1.68 -12.82 -6.12
CA ARG A 377 0.93 -13.18 -4.91
C ARG A 377 1.74 -12.97 -3.62
N LEU A 378 3.04 -12.72 -3.73
CA LEU A 378 3.92 -12.43 -2.59
C LEU A 378 3.98 -10.93 -2.32
N ASP A 379 3.12 -10.44 -1.44
CA ASP A 379 3.02 -8.99 -1.15
C ASP A 379 4.23 -8.42 -0.39
N THR A 380 5.13 -9.28 0.11
CA THR A 380 6.40 -8.87 0.70
C THR A 380 7.55 -8.85 -0.30
N LEU A 381 7.37 -9.37 -1.52
CA LEU A 381 8.41 -9.47 -2.53
C LEU A 381 8.54 -8.14 -3.28
N HIS A 382 9.72 -7.52 -3.23
CA HIS A 382 10.05 -6.35 -4.04
C HIS A 382 10.48 -6.75 -5.45
N PHE A 383 11.51 -7.61 -5.53
CA PHE A 383 12.11 -8.06 -6.77
C PHE A 383 12.43 -9.55 -6.70
N ALA A 384 12.27 -10.27 -7.80
CA ALA A 384 12.78 -11.62 -7.95
C ALA A 384 13.50 -11.80 -9.29
N ARG A 385 14.44 -12.74 -9.29
CA ARG A 385 15.27 -13.10 -10.42
C ARG A 385 15.50 -14.60 -10.43
N LEU A 386 15.32 -15.23 -11.58
CA LEU A 386 15.86 -16.55 -11.88
C LEU A 386 16.82 -16.41 -13.06
N VAL A 387 18.05 -16.87 -12.87
CA VAL A 387 19.11 -16.75 -13.87
C VAL A 387 19.99 -17.99 -13.92
N VAL A 388 20.36 -18.42 -15.12
CA VAL A 388 21.36 -19.49 -15.32
C VAL A 388 22.75 -18.86 -15.45
N ILE A 389 23.62 -19.08 -14.47
CA ILE A 389 25.01 -18.61 -14.47
C ILE A 389 25.94 -19.79 -14.74
N ARG A 390 26.39 -19.91 -15.98
CA ARG A 390 27.08 -21.11 -16.51
C ARG A 390 26.17 -22.33 -16.37
N ASP A 391 26.45 -23.18 -15.38
CA ASP A 391 25.74 -24.42 -15.08
C ASP A 391 24.99 -24.36 -13.73
N ASP A 392 24.90 -23.19 -13.08
CA ASP A 392 24.08 -23.03 -11.88
C ASP A 392 22.77 -22.30 -12.20
N LEU A 393 21.66 -22.83 -11.67
CA LEU A 393 20.40 -22.10 -11.56
C LEU A 393 20.44 -21.26 -10.28
N VAL A 394 20.25 -19.95 -10.41
CA VAL A 394 20.27 -19.00 -9.29
C VAL A 394 18.92 -18.31 -9.16
N LEU A 395 18.31 -18.47 -7.99
CA LEU A 395 17.15 -17.71 -7.54
C LEU A 395 17.64 -16.57 -6.65
N ALA A 396 17.19 -15.34 -6.88
CA ALA A 396 17.46 -14.21 -5.99
C ALA A 396 16.24 -13.33 -5.79
N CYS A 397 15.93 -13.03 -4.53
CA CYS A 397 14.77 -12.25 -4.11
C CYS A 397 15.18 -11.08 -3.20
N ASN A 398 14.46 -9.97 -3.30
CA ASN A 398 14.49 -8.86 -2.36
C ASN A 398 13.10 -8.74 -1.74
N PHE A 399 12.99 -8.76 -0.42
CA PHE A 399 11.69 -8.89 0.25
C PHE A 399 11.66 -8.16 1.60
N ASP A 400 10.45 -7.94 2.10
CA ASP A 400 10.17 -7.52 3.46
C ASP A 400 10.04 -8.75 4.37
N GLY A 401 10.85 -8.88 5.42
CA GLY A 401 10.56 -9.89 6.43
C GLY A 401 11.77 -10.48 7.10
N ALA A 402 11.47 -11.44 7.97
CA ALA A 402 12.44 -12.45 8.34
C ALA A 402 12.63 -13.41 7.15
N ARG A 403 13.89 -13.72 6.85
CA ARG A 403 14.28 -14.60 5.74
C ARG A 403 13.55 -15.94 5.73
N ASP A 404 13.49 -16.63 6.88
CA ASP A 404 12.90 -17.96 6.92
C ASP A 404 11.40 -17.94 6.63
N ALA A 405 10.68 -16.97 7.20
CA ALA A 405 9.26 -16.78 6.92
C ALA A 405 9.00 -16.46 5.45
N PHE A 406 9.90 -15.69 4.81
CA PHE A 406 9.81 -15.41 3.38
C PHE A 406 10.03 -16.67 2.53
N VAL A 407 11.02 -17.50 2.84
CA VAL A 407 11.27 -18.74 2.09
C VAL A 407 10.07 -19.69 2.18
N ASP A 408 9.45 -19.81 3.36
CA ASP A 408 8.24 -20.63 3.52
C ASP A 408 7.07 -20.07 2.71
N ALA A 409 6.86 -18.74 2.73
CA ALA A 409 5.83 -18.08 1.93
C ALA A 409 6.07 -18.25 0.43
N LEU A 410 7.32 -18.14 -0.02
CA LEU A 410 7.73 -18.34 -1.41
C LEU A 410 7.43 -19.77 -1.87
N VAL A 411 7.77 -20.79 -1.06
CA VAL A 411 7.49 -22.19 -1.41
C VAL A 411 5.99 -22.49 -1.35
N ALA A 412 5.25 -21.91 -0.40
CA ALA A 412 3.80 -22.06 -0.34
C ALA A 412 3.10 -21.47 -1.56
N ALA A 413 3.56 -20.31 -2.06
CA ALA A 413 2.96 -19.63 -3.19
C ALA A 413 3.44 -20.15 -4.55
N CYS A 414 4.72 -20.46 -4.68
CA CYS A 414 5.41 -20.74 -5.94
C CYS A 414 6.01 -22.15 -6.03
N GLY A 415 5.65 -23.05 -5.10
CA GLY A 415 6.26 -24.36 -4.95
C GLY A 415 6.25 -25.21 -6.22
N ASP A 416 5.16 -25.18 -6.99
CA ASP A 416 5.03 -26.00 -8.20
C ASP A 416 5.97 -25.52 -9.32
N GLY A 417 6.02 -24.22 -9.59
CA GLY A 417 6.94 -23.64 -10.56
C GLY A 417 8.41 -23.78 -10.14
N LEU A 418 8.70 -23.62 -8.85
CA LEU A 418 10.06 -23.82 -8.33
C LEU A 418 10.47 -25.30 -8.34
N ASP A 419 9.57 -26.24 -8.06
CA ASP A 419 9.81 -27.68 -8.19
C ASP A 419 10.13 -28.06 -9.64
N ALA A 420 9.36 -27.54 -10.61
CA ALA A 420 9.59 -27.76 -12.03
C ALA A 420 10.99 -27.29 -12.50
N LEU A 421 11.55 -26.24 -11.89
CA LEU A 421 12.90 -25.76 -12.18
C LEU A 421 13.97 -26.55 -11.43
N PHE A 422 13.85 -26.65 -10.10
CA PHE A 422 14.90 -27.21 -9.24
C PHE A 422 14.99 -28.74 -9.30
N ARG A 423 13.97 -29.45 -9.81
CA ARG A 423 14.07 -30.90 -10.14
C ARG A 423 15.20 -31.24 -11.11
N HIS A 424 15.67 -30.26 -11.86
CA HIS A 424 16.78 -30.39 -12.80
C HIS A 424 18.15 -30.10 -12.15
N CYS A 425 18.20 -29.82 -10.84
CA CYS A 425 19.42 -29.50 -10.12
C CYS A 425 19.94 -30.68 -9.30
N GLU A 426 21.26 -30.73 -9.11
CA GLU A 426 21.94 -31.77 -8.35
C GLU A 426 21.49 -31.77 -6.87
N GLY A 427 21.18 -32.97 -6.36
CA GLY A 427 20.79 -33.17 -4.96
C GLY A 427 19.41 -32.59 -4.59
N TYR A 428 18.53 -32.34 -5.56
CA TYR A 428 17.17 -31.89 -5.30
C TYR A 428 16.33 -32.99 -4.61
N PRO A 429 15.71 -32.72 -3.44
CA PRO A 429 15.02 -33.73 -2.65
C PRO A 429 13.53 -33.92 -2.99
N GLY A 430 12.99 -33.16 -3.95
CA GLY A 430 11.56 -33.10 -4.27
C GLY A 430 10.82 -31.94 -3.61
N ARG A 431 9.63 -31.62 -4.14
CA ARG A 431 8.74 -30.52 -3.71
C ARG A 431 8.55 -30.37 -2.21
N GLU A 432 8.31 -31.46 -1.49
CA GLU A 432 8.02 -31.45 -0.05
C GLU A 432 9.17 -30.87 0.79
N ARG A 433 10.41 -31.00 0.30
CA ARG A 433 11.63 -30.52 0.96
C ARG A 433 12.28 -29.36 0.22
N LEU A 434 11.55 -28.69 -0.68
CA LEU A 434 12.05 -27.56 -1.45
C LEU A 434 12.55 -26.41 -0.56
N ALA A 435 11.81 -26.07 0.50
CA ALA A 435 12.21 -24.99 1.41
C ALA A 435 13.53 -25.30 2.14
N GLU A 436 13.75 -26.55 2.54
CA GLU A 436 15.01 -27.02 3.13
C GLU A 436 16.14 -26.95 2.10
N PHE A 437 15.89 -27.42 0.88
CA PHE A 437 16.85 -27.37 -0.22
C PHE A 437 17.30 -25.94 -0.53
N LEU A 438 16.36 -24.99 -0.66
CA LEU A 438 16.67 -23.59 -0.92
C LEU A 438 17.53 -22.98 0.20
N ARG A 439 17.23 -23.29 1.47
CA ARG A 439 18.04 -22.84 2.61
C ARG A 439 19.44 -23.44 2.61
N ALA A 440 19.56 -24.74 2.31
CA ALA A 440 20.85 -25.42 2.23
C ALA A 440 21.71 -24.89 1.07
N ARG A 441 21.09 -24.43 -0.01
CA ARG A 441 21.72 -23.82 -1.19
C ARG A 441 21.84 -22.29 -1.09
N ALA A 442 21.55 -21.71 0.08
CA ALA A 442 21.56 -20.26 0.25
C ALA A 442 22.97 -19.68 0.04
N VAL A 443 23.05 -18.64 -0.79
CA VAL A 443 24.26 -17.88 -1.05
C VAL A 443 24.18 -16.58 -0.28
N ARG A 444 25.18 -16.31 0.56
CA ARG A 444 25.26 -15.09 1.34
C ARG A 444 25.73 -13.92 0.46
N ALA A 445 25.05 -12.78 0.55
CA ALA A 445 25.60 -11.52 0.05
C ALA A 445 26.83 -11.09 0.87
N GLU A 446 27.93 -10.83 0.17
CA GLU A 446 29.16 -10.25 0.73
C GLU A 446 28.98 -8.75 0.99
N ALA A 447 28.16 -8.10 0.17
CA ALA A 447 27.69 -6.73 0.38
C ALA A 447 26.28 -6.54 -0.18
N PHE A 448 25.44 -5.81 0.55
CA PHE A 448 24.05 -5.54 0.16
C PHE A 448 23.68 -4.07 0.37
N TYR A 449 22.98 -3.50 -0.61
CA TYR A 449 22.48 -2.14 -0.60
C TYR A 449 20.98 -2.10 -0.87
N THR A 450 20.31 -1.16 -0.20
CA THR A 450 18.88 -0.87 -0.35
C THR A 450 18.70 0.64 -0.56
N GLY A 451 18.10 1.02 -1.67
CA GLY A 451 17.84 2.42 -2.03
C GLY A 451 16.61 3.01 -1.39
N THR A 452 15.72 2.19 -0.82
CA THR A 452 14.51 2.68 -0.15
C THR A 452 14.35 2.18 1.28
N PRO A 453 15.39 2.29 2.15
CA PRO A 453 15.44 1.57 3.41
C PRO A 453 14.23 1.87 4.30
N GLY A 454 13.66 0.81 4.87
CA GLY A 454 12.53 0.88 5.78
C GLY A 454 11.18 1.08 5.10
N ARG A 455 11.09 0.97 3.76
CA ARG A 455 9.85 1.10 3.01
C ARG A 455 9.45 -0.23 2.40
N SER A 456 8.46 -0.87 3.03
CA SER A 456 7.87 -2.09 2.51
C SER A 456 7.19 -1.90 1.16
N VAL A 457 6.99 -2.98 0.40
CA VAL A 457 6.21 -2.99 -0.84
C VAL A 457 4.85 -2.31 -0.65
N HIS A 458 4.17 -2.64 0.46
CA HIS A 458 2.89 -2.04 0.84
C HIS A 458 2.99 -0.53 1.00
N ARG A 459 4.00 -0.06 1.74
CA ARG A 459 4.20 1.38 1.97
C ARG A 459 4.49 2.12 0.68
N ILE A 460 5.32 1.55 -0.19
CA ILE A 460 5.67 2.11 -1.50
C ILE A 460 4.40 2.31 -2.34
N ARG A 461 3.59 1.24 -2.49
CA ARG A 461 2.34 1.28 -3.27
C ARG A 461 1.33 2.28 -2.67
N ALA A 462 1.17 2.28 -1.35
CA ALA A 462 0.23 3.17 -0.67
C ALA A 462 0.63 4.66 -0.76
N GLU A 463 1.92 4.99 -0.68
CA GLU A 463 2.39 6.36 -0.86
C GLU A 463 2.28 6.81 -2.33
N ALA A 464 2.51 5.91 -3.29
CA ALA A 464 2.29 6.19 -4.72
C ALA A 464 0.81 6.43 -5.04
N ASP A 465 -0.09 5.63 -4.46
CA ASP A 465 -1.53 5.83 -4.62
C ASP A 465 -2.00 7.14 -3.99
N LEU A 466 -1.53 7.47 -2.78
CA LEU A 466 -1.76 8.78 -2.16
C LEU A 466 -1.30 9.92 -3.08
N ARG A 467 -0.11 9.80 -3.67
CA ARG A 467 0.41 10.81 -4.61
C ARG A 467 -0.53 10.98 -5.80
N ARG A 468 -0.85 9.90 -6.53
CA ARG A 468 -1.72 9.97 -7.72
C ARG A 468 -3.04 10.67 -7.40
N ARG A 469 -3.67 10.30 -6.29
CA ARG A 469 -4.95 10.89 -5.87
C ARG A 469 -4.85 12.37 -5.50
N ILE A 470 -3.74 12.80 -4.89
CA ILE A 470 -3.51 14.22 -4.64
C ILE A 470 -3.27 14.98 -5.95
N ASP A 471 -2.52 14.39 -6.89
CA ASP A 471 -2.32 14.99 -8.21
C ASP A 471 -3.66 15.12 -8.96
N ASP A 472 -4.48 14.07 -9.00
CA ASP A 472 -5.83 14.12 -9.57
C ASP A 472 -6.70 15.21 -8.92
N PHE A 473 -6.64 15.32 -7.60
CA PHE A 473 -7.35 16.36 -6.85
C PHE A 473 -6.88 17.77 -7.23
N LEU A 474 -5.57 17.97 -7.35
CA LEU A 474 -5.01 19.26 -7.76
C LEU A 474 -5.38 19.57 -9.23
N ASP A 475 -5.38 18.58 -10.10
CA ASP A 475 -5.69 18.74 -11.52
C ASP A 475 -7.15 19.14 -11.76
N ARG A 476 -8.08 18.52 -11.02
CA ARG A 476 -9.52 18.78 -11.15
C ARG A 476 -9.98 19.99 -10.32
N GLY A 477 -9.27 20.30 -9.23
CA GLY A 477 -9.67 21.27 -8.21
C GLY A 477 -9.08 22.68 -8.36
N ALA A 478 -8.42 22.99 -9.49
CA ALA A 478 -7.79 24.28 -9.72
C ALA A 478 -8.83 25.42 -9.69
N PRO A 479 -8.66 26.46 -8.85
CA PRO A 479 -9.57 27.60 -8.85
C PRO A 479 -9.40 28.46 -10.11
N PRO A 480 -10.35 29.37 -10.40
CA PRO A 480 -10.18 30.37 -11.45
C PRO A 480 -8.87 31.15 -11.23
N GLY A 481 -8.00 31.17 -12.25
CA GLY A 481 -6.64 31.74 -12.16
C GLY A 481 -5.54 30.74 -11.76
N GLY A 482 -5.87 29.47 -11.55
CA GLY A 482 -4.91 28.40 -11.26
C GLY A 482 -4.42 28.38 -9.81
N TRP A 483 -3.58 27.40 -9.49
CA TRP A 483 -3.04 27.23 -8.13
C TRP A 483 -2.04 28.32 -7.74
N SER A 484 -1.39 28.98 -8.71
CA SER A 484 -0.45 30.08 -8.47
C SER A 484 -1.10 31.30 -7.82
N ALA A 485 -2.41 31.51 -8.01
CA ALA A 485 -3.17 32.59 -7.38
C ALA A 485 -3.57 32.29 -5.92
N VAL A 486 -3.34 31.06 -5.43
CA VAL A 486 -3.75 30.61 -4.09
C VAL A 486 -2.56 30.64 -3.14
N PRO A 487 -2.70 31.23 -1.93
CA PRO A 487 -1.64 31.17 -0.93
C PRO A 487 -1.23 29.71 -0.61
N PRO A 488 0.09 29.38 -0.55
CA PRO A 488 0.59 28.03 -0.28
C PRO A 488 -0.05 27.32 0.92
N GLU A 489 -0.31 28.05 1.99
CA GLU A 489 -0.95 27.56 3.21
C GLU A 489 -2.38 27.11 2.96
N GLN A 490 -3.09 27.78 2.05
CA GLN A 490 -4.45 27.44 1.67
C GLN A 490 -4.47 26.22 0.74
N ILE A 491 -3.52 26.08 -0.18
CA ILE A 491 -3.35 24.88 -1.01
C ILE A 491 -3.14 23.66 -0.12
N ARG A 492 -2.18 23.74 0.82
CA ARG A 492 -1.91 22.64 1.76
C ARG A 492 -3.12 22.32 2.63
N ARG A 493 -3.87 23.31 3.12
CA ARG A 493 -5.12 23.06 3.87
C ARG A 493 -6.21 22.38 3.04
N ARG A 494 -6.26 22.64 1.73
CA ARG A 494 -7.18 21.95 0.81
C ARG A 494 -6.76 20.49 0.62
N ILE A 495 -5.48 20.23 0.34
CA ILE A 495 -4.92 18.87 0.26
C ILE A 495 -5.15 18.12 1.58
N GLN A 496 -4.84 18.72 2.74
CA GLN A 496 -5.05 18.12 4.05
C GLN A 496 -6.53 17.77 4.30
N ARG A 497 -7.48 18.61 3.86
CA ARG A 497 -8.92 18.31 4.00
C ARG A 497 -9.35 17.17 3.07
N PHE A 498 -8.87 17.17 1.83
CA PHE A 498 -9.08 16.07 0.88
C PHE A 498 -8.59 14.74 1.46
N VAL A 499 -7.36 14.72 1.98
CA VAL A 499 -6.76 13.52 2.56
C VAL A 499 -7.42 13.13 3.89
N ALA A 500 -7.69 14.07 4.81
CA ALA A 500 -8.26 13.79 6.14
C ALA A 500 -9.65 13.12 6.09
N THR A 501 -10.37 13.28 4.97
CA THR A 501 -11.68 12.64 4.80
C THR A 501 -11.59 11.21 4.28
N ARG A 502 -10.39 10.75 3.89
CA ARG A 502 -10.18 9.53 3.12
C ARG A 502 -9.00 8.67 3.57
N VAL A 503 -8.11 9.18 4.42
CA VAL A 503 -6.93 8.46 4.91
C VAL A 503 -6.73 8.77 6.39
N SER A 504 -6.38 7.76 7.19
CA SER A 504 -6.15 7.94 8.63
C SER A 504 -4.94 8.84 8.90
N LYS A 505 -5.10 9.77 9.85
CA LYS A 505 -4.01 10.65 10.27
C LYS A 505 -2.84 9.88 10.89
N GLU A 506 -3.12 8.76 11.55
CA GLU A 506 -2.09 7.89 12.15
C GLU A 506 -1.10 7.37 11.10
N TRP A 507 -1.60 6.80 9.99
CA TRP A 507 -0.74 6.30 8.92
C TRP A 507 0.07 7.41 8.25
N LEU A 508 -0.55 8.59 8.07
CA LEU A 508 0.08 9.76 7.47
C LEU A 508 1.21 10.32 8.33
N MET A 509 1.06 10.29 9.66
CA MET A 509 2.02 10.85 10.61
C MET A 509 3.17 9.90 10.95
N ARG A 510 3.05 8.61 10.68
CA ARG A 510 4.07 7.63 11.07
C ARG A 510 5.26 7.65 10.09
N PRO A 511 6.48 7.98 10.54
CA PRO A 511 7.67 7.95 9.67
C PRO A 511 8.08 6.51 9.33
N PRO A 512 8.77 6.26 8.20
CA PRO A 512 9.46 4.99 8.01
C PRO A 512 10.53 4.80 9.10
N PRO A 513 10.90 3.55 9.45
CA PRO A 513 11.98 3.28 10.38
C PRO A 513 13.24 4.05 9.97
N ALA A 514 13.84 4.76 10.91
CA ALA A 514 15.09 5.46 10.65
C ALA A 514 16.20 4.43 10.37
N PRO A 515 17.00 4.63 9.32
CA PRO A 515 18.17 3.80 9.11
C PRO A 515 19.13 3.95 10.30
N ARG A 516 19.84 2.87 10.67
CA ARG A 516 20.84 2.92 11.74
C ARG A 516 21.94 3.92 11.36
N ASN A 517 22.07 5.01 12.10
CA ASN A 517 23.10 6.03 11.87
C ASN A 517 24.07 6.09 13.05
N TRP A 518 25.23 5.45 12.90
CA TRP A 518 26.30 5.47 13.90
C TRP A 518 27.31 6.59 13.66
N ARG A 519 27.18 7.44 12.63
CA ARG A 519 28.12 8.56 12.39
C ARG A 519 28.42 9.38 13.67
N PRO A 520 27.46 9.66 14.57
CA PRO A 520 27.77 10.32 15.84
C PRO A 520 28.72 9.50 16.73
N VAL A 521 28.49 8.18 16.82
CA VAL A 521 29.31 7.23 17.60
C VAL A 521 30.66 6.98 16.93
N ALA A 522 30.70 6.88 15.60
CA ALA A 522 31.91 6.75 14.79
C ALA A 522 32.84 7.94 14.99
N ASN A 523 32.30 9.15 14.88
CA ASN A 523 33.03 10.39 15.03
C ASN A 523 33.50 10.57 16.48
N ALA A 524 32.67 10.18 17.45
CA ALA A 524 33.06 10.16 18.87
C ALA A 524 34.18 9.15 19.14
N ALA A 525 34.10 7.93 18.59
CA ALA A 525 35.13 6.90 18.74
C ALA A 525 36.42 7.28 18.02
N ALA A 526 36.37 7.83 16.81
CA ALA A 526 37.52 8.32 16.07
C ALA A 526 38.18 9.51 16.79
N GLY A 527 37.39 10.45 17.31
CA GLY A 527 37.89 11.55 18.15
C GLY A 527 38.53 11.03 19.44
N ALA A 528 37.89 10.07 20.11
CA ALA A 528 38.46 9.42 21.29
C ALA A 528 39.76 8.67 20.98
N LEU A 529 39.85 7.96 19.85
CA LEU A 529 41.07 7.26 19.41
C LEU A 529 42.18 8.25 19.04
N ALA A 530 41.84 9.35 18.38
CA ALA A 530 42.78 10.41 18.00
C ALA A 530 43.35 11.17 19.20
N ILE A 531 42.66 11.17 20.34
CA ILE A 531 43.15 11.73 21.61
C ILE A 531 43.87 10.64 22.44
N ALA A 532 43.31 9.43 22.49
CA ALA A 532 43.82 8.33 23.29
C ALA A 532 45.12 7.74 22.74
N LEU A 533 45.32 7.67 21.42
CA LEU A 533 46.58 7.15 20.85
C LEU A 533 47.78 8.05 21.15
N PRO A 534 47.70 9.39 20.97
CA PRO A 534 48.75 10.30 21.43
C PRO A 534 48.90 10.31 22.94
N ALA A 535 47.81 10.30 23.72
CA ALA A 535 47.89 10.30 25.19
C ALA A 535 48.49 9.00 25.75
N LEU A 536 48.15 7.84 25.17
CA LEU A 536 48.76 6.55 25.49
C LEU A 536 50.21 6.50 25.02
N ALA A 537 50.53 7.07 23.86
CA ALA A 537 51.91 7.22 23.41
C ALA A 537 52.73 8.10 24.38
N ILE A 538 52.17 9.22 24.86
CA ILE A 538 52.81 10.10 25.85
C ILE A 538 52.94 9.40 27.20
N ALA A 539 51.92 8.67 27.65
CA ALA A 539 51.93 7.94 28.92
C ALA A 539 52.89 6.74 28.93
N VAL A 540 53.08 6.09 27.77
CA VAL A 540 54.05 5.00 27.58
C VAL A 540 55.46 5.54 27.25
N ALA A 541 55.59 6.82 26.85
CA ALA A 541 56.84 7.46 26.44
C ALA A 541 57.41 8.45 27.47
N GLY A 542 58.12 7.95 28.48
CA GLY A 542 59.35 8.64 28.86
C GLY A 542 60.44 8.29 27.85
N VAL A 543 60.81 9.19 26.92
CA VAL A 543 61.87 9.13 25.87
C VAL A 543 61.91 7.88 24.94
N ARG A 544 61.48 6.70 25.36
CA ARG A 544 61.43 5.43 24.61
C ARG A 544 60.17 5.23 23.78
N GLY A 545 59.05 5.89 24.10
CA GLY A 545 57.81 5.69 23.34
C GLY A 545 57.71 6.52 22.05
N ALA A 546 58.53 7.56 21.87
CA ALA A 546 58.71 8.19 20.56
C ALA A 546 59.33 7.21 19.54
N ALA A 547 60.29 6.38 19.99
CA ALA A 547 60.87 5.31 19.17
C ALA A 547 59.85 4.19 18.90
N ALA A 548 58.96 3.86 19.84
CA ALA A 548 57.90 2.88 19.63
C ALA A 548 56.84 3.37 18.63
N VAL A 549 56.42 4.64 18.73
CA VAL A 549 55.51 5.27 17.74
C VAL A 549 56.18 5.36 16.37
N ALA A 550 57.45 5.75 16.32
CA ALA A 550 58.22 5.74 15.08
C ALA A 550 58.37 4.33 14.51
N ALA A 551 58.62 3.31 15.35
CA ALA A 551 58.71 1.92 14.92
C ALA A 551 57.37 1.38 14.40
N VAL A 552 56.25 1.73 15.03
CA VAL A 552 54.90 1.39 14.53
C VAL A 552 54.59 2.14 13.24
N ALA A 553 54.97 3.42 13.11
CA ALA A 553 54.80 4.19 11.90
C ALA A 553 55.68 3.66 10.75
N VAL A 554 56.93 3.28 11.04
CA VAL A 554 57.84 2.64 10.08
C VAL A 554 57.37 1.24 9.72
N ALA A 555 56.91 0.43 10.67
CA ALA A 555 56.32 -0.88 10.40
C ALA A 555 55.04 -0.74 9.56
N GLY A 556 54.20 0.25 9.84
CA GLY A 556 53.02 0.60 9.05
C GLY A 556 53.37 1.07 7.64
N LEU A 557 54.41 1.90 7.50
CA LEU A 557 54.93 2.36 6.21
C LEU A 557 55.53 1.19 5.42
N LEU A 558 56.31 0.32 6.05
CA LEU A 558 56.87 -0.88 5.43
C LEU A 558 55.77 -1.86 5.03
N ALA A 559 54.74 -2.05 5.87
CA ALA A 559 53.57 -2.84 5.52
C ALA A 559 52.78 -2.23 4.36
N TYR A 560 52.62 -0.91 4.33
CA TYR A 560 52.00 -0.17 3.21
C TYR A 560 52.83 -0.29 1.93
N VAL A 561 54.15 -0.14 2.01
CA VAL A 561 55.08 -0.29 0.87
C VAL A 561 55.08 -1.74 0.38
N ALA A 562 55.12 -2.73 1.26
CA ALA A 562 55.04 -4.15 0.91
C ALA A 562 53.68 -4.51 0.29
N LEU A 563 52.58 -3.96 0.83
CA LEU A 563 51.25 -4.09 0.25
C LEU A 563 51.20 -3.43 -1.14
N ARG A 564 51.73 -2.21 -1.29
CA ARG A 564 51.83 -1.49 -2.57
C ARG A 564 52.66 -2.25 -3.59
N ALA A 565 53.82 -2.76 -3.20
CA ALA A 565 54.69 -3.54 -4.06
C ALA A 565 54.00 -4.83 -4.50
N ARG A 566 53.31 -5.54 -3.60
CA ARG A 566 52.49 -6.71 -3.94
C ARG A 566 51.30 -6.37 -4.84
N LEU A 567 50.62 -5.24 -4.58
CA LEU A 567 49.52 -4.78 -5.43
C LEU A 567 50.05 -4.52 -6.84
N LEU A 568 51.11 -3.72 -6.99
CA LEU A 568 51.75 -3.40 -8.28
C LEU A 568 52.29 -4.63 -9.01
N ALA A 569 52.96 -5.55 -8.31
CA ALA A 569 53.48 -6.80 -8.89
C ALA A 569 52.36 -7.72 -9.41
N HIS A 570 51.13 -7.57 -8.88
CA HIS A 570 49.95 -8.30 -9.33
C HIS A 570 48.95 -7.41 -10.08
N ASP A 571 49.30 -6.15 -10.39
CA ASP A 571 48.48 -5.17 -11.13
C ASP A 571 48.84 -5.20 -12.62
N VAL A 572 48.82 -6.40 -13.18
CA VAL A 572 48.90 -6.58 -14.63
C VAL A 572 47.46 -6.46 -15.15
N ALA A 573 47.24 -5.50 -16.05
CA ALA A 573 46.02 -5.44 -16.82
C ALA A 573 46.05 -6.59 -17.82
N ASP A 574 44.97 -7.37 -17.87
CA ASP A 574 44.78 -8.37 -18.92
C ASP A 574 44.30 -7.63 -20.19
N ASP A 575 45.14 -6.72 -20.72
CA ASP A 575 44.85 -5.94 -21.94
C ASP A 575 44.76 -6.84 -23.19
N ALA A 576 45.00 -8.15 -23.04
CA ALA A 576 45.18 -9.14 -24.09
C ALA A 576 43.88 -9.68 -24.70
N VAL A 577 42.69 -9.37 -24.16
CA VAL A 577 41.42 -9.84 -24.74
C VAL A 577 40.49 -8.66 -25.05
N ARG A 578 40.91 -7.84 -26.02
CA ARG A 578 39.94 -7.09 -26.84
C ARG A 578 39.15 -8.09 -27.68
N ARG A 579 38.16 -8.78 -27.08
CA ARG A 579 37.07 -9.32 -27.88
C ARG A 579 36.19 -8.13 -28.24
N PRO A 580 36.10 -7.72 -29.52
CA PRO A 580 35.06 -6.80 -29.90
C PRO A 580 33.74 -7.49 -29.56
N VAL A 581 33.03 -6.97 -28.56
CA VAL A 581 31.59 -7.20 -28.48
C VAL A 581 31.05 -6.63 -29.79
N ALA A 582 30.34 -7.45 -30.58
CA ALA A 582 29.75 -6.98 -31.81
C ALA A 582 28.97 -5.70 -31.50
N ALA A 583 29.23 -4.63 -32.26
CA ALA A 583 28.54 -3.35 -32.08
C ALA A 583 27.00 -3.48 -32.23
N ASP A 584 26.56 -4.61 -32.77
CA ASP A 584 25.18 -4.96 -33.09
C ASP A 584 24.56 -6.02 -32.17
N ALA A 585 25.17 -6.33 -31.01
CA ALA A 585 24.53 -7.23 -30.04
C ALA A 585 23.26 -6.55 -29.48
N ASP A 586 22.12 -7.24 -29.57
CA ASP A 586 20.84 -6.74 -29.07
C ASP A 586 20.96 -6.24 -27.62
N PRO A 587 20.25 -5.15 -27.25
CA PRO A 587 20.29 -4.64 -25.88
C PRO A 587 19.87 -5.74 -24.90
N ILE A 588 20.79 -6.17 -24.02
CA ILE A 588 20.45 -6.95 -22.83
C ILE A 588 19.85 -5.96 -21.80
N GLU A 589 18.66 -5.47 -22.12
CA GLU A 589 17.86 -4.56 -21.32
C GLU A 589 16.47 -5.16 -21.13
N GLY A 590 15.89 -4.91 -19.96
CA GLY A 590 14.56 -5.38 -19.65
C GLY A 590 13.45 -4.74 -20.49
N PRO A 591 12.29 -5.39 -20.59
CA PRO A 591 11.14 -4.91 -21.36
C PRO A 591 10.42 -3.71 -20.72
N VAL A 592 10.83 -3.27 -19.52
CA VAL A 592 10.13 -2.25 -18.73
C VAL A 592 10.84 -0.89 -18.89
N PRO A 593 10.14 0.19 -19.26
CA PRO A 593 10.77 1.47 -19.59
C PRO A 593 11.32 2.26 -18.38
N VAL A 594 10.91 1.92 -17.16
CA VAL A 594 11.27 2.69 -15.94
C VAL A 594 12.36 2.00 -15.12
N GLN A 595 12.23 0.70 -14.89
CA GLN A 595 13.15 -0.09 -14.09
C GLN A 595 13.80 -1.19 -14.92
N ASN A 596 15.06 -1.49 -14.62
CA ASN A 596 15.87 -2.46 -15.32
C ASN A 596 16.74 -3.27 -14.34
N TRP A 597 17.47 -4.25 -14.87
CA TRP A 597 18.34 -5.12 -14.09
C TRP A 597 19.72 -5.25 -14.72
N LEU A 598 20.71 -5.53 -13.87
CA LEU A 598 22.02 -5.97 -14.30
C LEU A 598 22.36 -7.28 -13.61
N THR A 599 22.71 -8.30 -14.39
CA THR A 599 23.44 -9.47 -13.92
C THR A 599 24.84 -9.43 -14.49
N HIS A 600 25.83 -9.23 -13.64
CA HIS A 600 27.22 -9.13 -14.05
C HIS A 600 28.05 -10.20 -13.35
N VAL A 601 28.78 -10.99 -14.13
CA VAL A 601 29.54 -12.15 -13.62
C VAL A 601 30.98 -12.07 -14.11
N ALA A 602 31.91 -11.93 -13.18
CA ALA A 602 33.34 -11.88 -13.48
C ALA A 602 34.11 -12.94 -12.71
N THR A 603 35.20 -13.44 -13.30
CA THR A 603 36.07 -14.42 -12.65
C THR A 603 37.11 -13.68 -11.80
N VAL A 604 37.21 -14.01 -10.51
CA VAL A 604 38.22 -13.44 -9.61
C VAL A 604 39.59 -14.00 -9.97
N LYS A 605 40.61 -13.15 -10.11
CA LYS A 605 41.99 -13.52 -10.47
C LYS A 605 42.49 -14.70 -9.59
N PRO A 606 43.29 -15.64 -10.13
CA PRO A 606 43.69 -16.88 -9.45
C PRO A 606 44.76 -16.63 -8.38
N SER A 607 44.41 -15.88 -7.34
CA SER A 607 45.31 -15.49 -6.26
C SER A 607 44.57 -15.45 -4.92
N ARG A 608 45.10 -16.17 -3.93
CA ARG A 608 44.59 -16.12 -2.55
C ARG A 608 44.64 -14.70 -1.98
N PHE A 609 45.62 -13.90 -2.39
CA PHE A 609 45.72 -12.50 -2.01
C PHE A 609 44.55 -11.69 -2.59
N ARG A 610 44.28 -11.80 -3.89
CA ARG A 610 43.16 -11.10 -4.57
C ARG A 610 41.81 -11.48 -3.96
N MET A 611 41.58 -12.75 -3.66
CA MET A 611 40.35 -13.20 -2.99
C MET A 611 40.19 -12.60 -1.58
N ARG A 612 41.27 -12.56 -0.77
CA ARG A 612 41.24 -11.94 0.57
C ARG A 612 41.04 -10.43 0.50
N LEU A 613 41.68 -9.77 -0.46
CA LEU A 613 41.52 -8.34 -0.71
C LEU A 613 40.08 -8.03 -1.10
N LEU A 614 39.52 -8.74 -2.09
CA LEU A 614 38.14 -8.62 -2.53
C LEU A 614 37.14 -8.75 -1.38
N ARG A 615 37.26 -9.79 -0.55
CA ARG A 615 36.40 -9.97 0.63
C ARG A 615 36.53 -8.82 1.63
N THR A 616 37.74 -8.30 1.83
CA THR A 616 37.96 -7.13 2.69
C THR A 616 37.27 -5.89 2.12
N VAL A 617 37.43 -5.63 0.82
CA VAL A 617 36.79 -4.50 0.14
C VAL A 617 35.27 -4.63 0.21
N LEU A 618 34.70 -5.80 -0.10
CA LEU A 618 33.25 -6.03 -0.03
C LEU A 618 32.69 -5.80 1.38
N ARG A 619 33.40 -6.22 2.45
CA ARG A 619 32.99 -5.92 3.83
C ARG A 619 32.98 -4.42 4.13
N VAL A 620 33.96 -3.67 3.62
CA VAL A 620 33.98 -2.20 3.76
C VAL A 620 32.81 -1.59 2.99
N VAL A 621 32.54 -2.06 1.78
CA VAL A 621 31.38 -1.61 0.97
C VAL A 621 30.06 -1.91 1.68
N ASP A 622 29.87 -3.11 2.23
CA ASP A 622 28.68 -3.49 3.00
C ASP A 622 28.48 -2.58 4.23
N LEU A 623 29.56 -2.31 4.96
CA LEU A 623 29.54 -1.41 6.11
C LEU A 623 29.12 0.00 5.68
N ARG A 624 29.71 0.54 4.61
CA ARG A 624 29.33 1.86 4.08
C ARG A 624 27.91 1.88 3.55
N ALA A 625 27.44 0.84 2.87
CA ALA A 625 26.07 0.73 2.39
C ALA A 625 25.04 0.80 3.53
N ARG A 626 25.26 0.04 4.61
CA ARG A 626 24.34 0.01 5.77
C ARG A 626 24.25 1.33 6.53
N TYR A 627 25.33 2.10 6.53
CA TYR A 627 25.50 3.18 7.51
C TYR A 627 25.78 4.57 6.95
N GLU A 628 26.42 4.65 5.80
CA GLU A 628 26.75 5.92 5.12
C GLU A 628 25.76 6.22 3.99
N PHE A 629 25.38 5.19 3.24
CA PHE A 629 24.53 5.29 2.06
C PHE A 629 23.11 4.81 2.32
N ASN A 630 22.54 5.16 3.47
CA ASN A 630 21.24 4.66 3.91
C ASN A 630 20.10 5.69 3.76
N GLN A 631 20.33 6.76 2.99
CA GLN A 631 19.34 7.82 2.72
C GLN A 631 18.78 7.76 1.29
N GLY A 632 18.88 6.59 0.67
CA GLY A 632 18.33 6.32 -0.65
C GLY A 632 19.13 6.83 -1.83
N HIS A 633 20.44 6.93 -1.65
CA HIS A 633 21.41 7.04 -2.72
C HIS A 633 22.71 6.30 -2.35
N LEU A 634 23.30 5.59 -3.31
CA LEU A 634 24.60 4.94 -3.13
C LEU A 634 25.69 5.86 -3.66
N ALA A 635 26.51 6.45 -2.79
CA ALA A 635 27.52 7.44 -3.20
C ALA A 635 26.96 8.59 -4.07
N GLY A 636 25.69 8.96 -3.87
CA GLY A 636 25.00 10.00 -4.65
C GLY A 636 24.25 9.48 -5.88
N ILE A 637 24.27 8.18 -6.19
CA ILE A 637 23.48 7.53 -7.25
C ILE A 637 22.06 7.28 -6.73
N PRO A 638 21.02 7.96 -7.24
CA PRO A 638 19.66 7.89 -6.71
C PRO A 638 18.79 6.86 -7.45
N SER A 639 19.35 6.05 -8.36
CA SER A 639 18.65 5.15 -9.28
C SER A 639 18.65 3.68 -8.85
N ILE A 640 19.39 3.30 -7.80
CA ILE A 640 19.53 1.88 -7.40
C ILE A 640 18.47 1.50 -6.37
N HIS A 641 17.58 0.56 -6.70
CA HIS A 641 16.62 -0.03 -5.75
C HIS A 641 17.32 -0.99 -4.79
N PHE A 642 18.01 -1.97 -5.36
CA PHE A 642 18.74 -3.00 -4.62
C PHE A 642 19.99 -3.39 -5.39
N ALA A 643 21.10 -3.55 -4.67
CA ALA A 643 22.33 -4.10 -5.25
C ALA A 643 22.94 -5.12 -4.29
N ARG A 644 23.45 -6.23 -4.83
CA ARG A 644 24.15 -7.24 -4.03
C ARG A 644 25.37 -7.80 -4.74
N TRP A 645 26.37 -8.15 -3.94
CA TRP A 645 27.56 -8.86 -4.34
C TRP A 645 27.58 -10.25 -3.74
N MET A 646 27.85 -11.26 -4.55
CA MET A 646 27.90 -12.65 -4.12
C MET A 646 29.13 -13.34 -4.71
N LEU A 647 29.67 -14.31 -3.96
CA LEU A 647 30.73 -15.19 -4.43
C LEU A 647 30.16 -16.59 -4.63
N LEU A 648 30.04 -17.03 -5.88
CA LEU A 648 29.70 -18.41 -6.21
C LEU A 648 30.97 -19.28 -6.25
N PRO A 649 30.83 -20.62 -6.12
CA PRO A 649 31.95 -21.56 -6.26
C PRO A 649 32.72 -21.34 -7.57
N GLY A 650 34.02 -21.69 -7.60
CA GLY A 650 34.83 -21.54 -8.82
C GLY A 650 35.27 -20.11 -9.15
N ARG A 651 35.47 -19.26 -8.13
CA ARG A 651 35.96 -17.86 -8.26
C ARG A 651 35.00 -16.93 -9.03
N ARG A 652 33.70 -17.17 -9.00
CA ARG A 652 32.72 -16.34 -9.72
C ARG A 652 32.20 -15.24 -8.80
N LEU A 653 32.55 -14.00 -9.11
CA LEU A 653 31.99 -12.81 -8.48
C LEU A 653 30.74 -12.39 -9.26
N VAL A 654 29.60 -12.36 -8.57
CA VAL A 654 28.32 -11.99 -9.14
C VAL A 654 27.88 -10.67 -8.53
N PHE A 655 27.48 -9.74 -9.40
CA PHE A 655 26.84 -8.49 -9.04
C PHE A 655 25.43 -8.47 -9.63
N PHE A 656 24.43 -8.37 -8.75
CA PHE A 656 23.05 -8.13 -9.15
C PHE A 656 22.66 -6.72 -8.77
N SER A 657 22.09 -5.98 -9.72
CA SER A 657 21.44 -4.71 -9.45
C SER A 657 20.04 -4.67 -10.06
N ASN A 658 19.14 -3.97 -9.38
CA ASN A 658 17.85 -3.51 -9.88
C ASN A 658 17.88 -1.98 -9.80
N TYR A 659 17.70 -1.29 -10.94
CA TYR A 659 17.95 0.14 -11.06
C TYR A 659 16.95 0.83 -11.99
N ASP A 660 16.93 2.16 -11.96
CA ASP A 660 16.09 3.01 -12.80
C ASP A 660 16.81 3.42 -14.09
N GLY A 661 16.07 3.48 -15.21
CA GLY A 661 16.57 4.01 -16.48
C GLY A 661 17.33 3.00 -17.34
N THR A 662 18.07 3.52 -18.32
CA THR A 662 18.80 2.71 -19.32
C THR A 662 20.12 2.19 -18.76
N TRP A 663 20.65 1.14 -19.39
CA TRP A 663 21.94 0.57 -19.02
C TRP A 663 23.09 1.58 -19.11
N ASP A 664 23.11 2.39 -20.16
CA ASP A 664 24.16 3.40 -20.35
C ASP A 664 24.13 4.47 -19.25
N ALA A 665 22.96 5.05 -18.99
CA ALA A 665 22.80 6.08 -17.95
C ALA A 665 23.16 5.54 -16.56
N TYR A 666 22.84 4.28 -16.30
CA TYR A 666 23.19 3.61 -15.06
C TYR A 666 24.70 3.39 -14.87
N LEU A 667 25.42 3.03 -15.93
CA LEU A 667 26.87 2.91 -15.86
C LEU A 667 27.56 4.27 -15.80
N ASP A 668 27.03 5.30 -16.46
CA ASP A 668 27.52 6.67 -16.34
C ASP A 668 27.46 7.17 -14.88
N ASP A 669 26.35 6.92 -14.18
CA ASP A 669 26.20 7.22 -12.75
C ASP A 669 27.32 6.57 -11.91
N PHE A 670 27.70 5.34 -12.25
CA PHE A 670 28.77 4.63 -11.56
C PHE A 670 30.16 5.18 -11.87
N ILE A 671 30.43 5.49 -13.14
CA ILE A 671 31.69 6.07 -13.61
C ILE A 671 31.92 7.43 -12.93
N GLU A 672 30.87 8.24 -12.81
CA GLU A 672 30.97 9.59 -12.25
C GLU A 672 31.02 9.60 -10.72
N ARG A 673 30.25 8.74 -10.05
CA ARG A 673 29.97 8.91 -8.61
C ARG A 673 30.53 7.81 -7.70
N ALA A 674 30.84 6.63 -8.24
CA ALA A 674 31.23 5.47 -7.45
C ALA A 674 32.46 4.70 -7.99
N ALA A 675 33.16 5.25 -8.99
CA ALA A 675 34.24 4.56 -9.69
C ALA A 675 35.31 4.00 -8.75
N ASP A 676 35.75 4.74 -7.73
CA ASP A 676 36.77 4.25 -6.78
C ASP A 676 36.33 2.96 -6.04
N GLY A 677 35.06 2.89 -5.64
CA GLY A 677 34.52 1.72 -4.96
C GLY A 677 34.41 0.51 -5.88
N LEU A 678 33.95 0.75 -7.11
CA LEU A 678 33.82 -0.26 -8.15
C LEU A 678 35.17 -0.80 -8.61
N THR A 679 36.12 0.10 -8.87
CA THR A 679 37.52 -0.23 -9.17
C THR A 679 38.14 -1.05 -8.03
N GLY A 680 37.89 -0.70 -6.78
CA GLY A 680 38.37 -1.48 -5.63
C GLY A 680 37.87 -2.92 -5.60
N VAL A 681 36.66 -3.18 -6.12
CA VAL A 681 36.07 -4.52 -6.20
C VAL A 681 36.56 -5.25 -7.45
N TRP A 682 36.31 -4.69 -8.64
CA TRP A 682 36.54 -5.35 -9.93
C TRP A 682 38.00 -5.38 -10.38
N SER A 683 38.91 -4.57 -9.83
CA SER A 683 40.36 -4.76 -10.05
C SER A 683 40.89 -6.13 -9.60
N ASN A 684 40.09 -6.87 -8.82
CA ASN A 684 40.38 -8.24 -8.39
C ASN A 684 39.87 -9.30 -9.36
N THR A 685 39.18 -8.93 -10.45
CA THR A 685 38.67 -9.83 -11.47
C THR A 685 39.51 -9.80 -12.74
N GLU A 686 39.47 -10.88 -13.50
CA GLU A 686 40.09 -11.03 -14.81
C GLU A 686 39.49 -10.00 -15.80
N ASP A 687 40.28 -9.57 -16.77
CA ASP A 687 39.91 -8.68 -17.89
C ASP A 687 39.45 -7.25 -17.53
N PHE A 688 39.43 -6.87 -16.23
CA PHE A 688 39.01 -5.52 -15.82
C PHE A 688 39.97 -4.44 -16.33
N PRO A 689 39.47 -3.25 -16.74
CA PRO A 689 40.31 -2.17 -17.27
C PRO A 689 41.45 -1.75 -16.34
N ARG A 690 42.54 -1.27 -16.93
CA ARG A 690 43.79 -0.96 -16.24
C ARG A 690 43.59 0.07 -15.13
N THR A 691 44.04 -0.30 -13.93
CA THR A 691 44.04 0.57 -12.74
C THR A 691 45.41 1.21 -12.50
N ARG A 692 45.44 2.34 -11.79
CA ARG A 692 46.68 2.99 -11.33
C ARG A 692 46.50 3.66 -9.97
N PRO A 693 46.96 3.06 -8.85
CA PRO A 693 47.06 1.62 -8.58
C PRO A 693 45.65 1.00 -8.44
N VAL A 694 45.52 -0.17 -7.83
CA VAL A 694 44.29 -0.99 -7.63
C VAL A 694 42.95 -0.29 -7.29
N PHE A 695 42.93 0.98 -6.85
CA PHE A 695 41.71 1.71 -6.48
C PHE A 695 41.38 2.93 -7.35
N ARG A 696 42.27 3.30 -8.29
CA ARG A 696 42.12 4.49 -9.13
C ARG A 696 42.21 4.10 -10.59
N PHE A 697 41.58 4.87 -11.47
CA PHE A 697 41.40 4.51 -12.88
C PHE A 697 40.62 3.18 -13.00
N GLY A 698 40.61 2.51 -14.15
CA GLY A 698 39.76 1.33 -14.36
C GLY A 698 38.33 1.74 -14.71
N ALA A 699 37.42 1.79 -13.73
CA ALA A 699 36.02 2.16 -13.97
C ALA A 699 35.84 3.58 -14.53
N THR A 700 36.81 4.49 -14.36
CA THR A 700 36.75 5.84 -14.95
C THR A 700 37.07 5.87 -16.45
N ASP A 701 37.60 4.78 -17.02
CA ASP A 701 37.74 4.62 -18.47
C ASP A 701 36.38 4.16 -19.03
N ASP A 702 35.51 5.12 -19.27
CA ASP A 702 34.10 4.93 -19.68
C ASP A 702 33.95 3.84 -20.75
N ARG A 703 34.67 3.98 -21.86
CA ARG A 703 34.59 3.05 -22.99
C ARG A 703 35.05 1.65 -22.61
N ALA A 704 36.22 1.52 -21.97
CA ALA A 704 36.76 0.20 -21.61
C ALA A 704 35.89 -0.48 -20.55
N PHE A 705 35.40 0.27 -19.58
CA PHE A 705 34.54 -0.22 -18.51
C PHE A 705 33.18 -0.69 -19.02
N LYS A 706 32.52 0.09 -19.89
CA LYS A 706 31.26 -0.32 -20.52
C LYS A 706 31.43 -1.57 -21.38
N GLN A 707 32.47 -1.63 -22.20
CA GLN A 707 32.77 -2.80 -23.03
C GLN A 707 33.01 -4.06 -22.18
N TRP A 708 33.81 -3.93 -21.13
CA TRP A 708 34.07 -5.01 -20.18
C TRP A 708 32.80 -5.45 -19.45
N THR A 709 31.98 -4.51 -18.99
CA THR A 709 30.70 -4.78 -18.31
C THR A 709 29.76 -5.54 -19.23
N ARG A 710 29.68 -5.14 -20.51
CA ARG A 710 28.86 -5.81 -21.51
C ARG A 710 29.35 -7.24 -21.79
N ALA A 711 30.66 -7.44 -21.90
CA ALA A 711 31.26 -8.76 -22.12
C ALA A 711 31.04 -9.75 -20.96
N HIS A 712 30.81 -9.23 -19.75
CA HIS A 712 30.60 -10.01 -18.52
C HIS A 712 29.13 -9.99 -18.06
N GLN A 713 28.24 -9.37 -18.83
CA GLN A 713 26.82 -9.36 -18.56
C GLN A 713 26.21 -10.70 -18.95
N VAL A 714 25.40 -11.27 -18.06
CA VAL A 714 24.61 -12.47 -18.34
C VAL A 714 23.15 -12.04 -18.47
N ASP A 715 22.48 -12.57 -19.48
CA ASP A 715 21.05 -12.33 -19.65
C ASP A 715 20.26 -12.93 -18.48
N THR A 716 19.23 -12.21 -18.03
CA THR A 716 18.39 -12.64 -16.92
C THR A 716 17.08 -13.15 -17.48
N GLN A 717 16.89 -14.47 -17.45
CA GLN A 717 15.76 -15.11 -18.11
C GLN A 717 14.41 -14.74 -17.50
N VAL A 718 14.34 -14.58 -16.17
CA VAL A 718 13.10 -14.22 -15.48
C VAL A 718 13.40 -13.10 -14.49
N TRP A 719 12.67 -11.99 -14.60
CA TRP A 719 12.75 -10.87 -13.68
C TRP A 719 11.38 -10.35 -13.30
N TYR A 720 11.19 -10.02 -12.03
CA TYR A 720 9.94 -9.51 -11.48
C TYR A 720 10.20 -8.27 -10.64
N SER A 721 9.31 -7.28 -10.77
CA SER A 721 9.19 -6.11 -9.90
C SER A 721 7.76 -5.94 -9.41
N ALA A 722 7.58 -5.68 -8.12
CA ALA A 722 6.27 -5.42 -7.53
C ALA A 722 5.71 -4.02 -7.83
N TYR A 723 6.53 -3.12 -8.37
CA TYR A 723 6.15 -1.75 -8.69
C TYR A 723 6.97 -1.25 -9.90
N PRO A 724 6.79 -1.87 -11.09
CA PRO A 724 7.65 -1.64 -12.25
C PRO A 724 7.70 -0.18 -12.71
N ASP A 725 6.66 0.60 -12.42
CA ASP A 725 6.49 1.98 -12.89
C ASP A 725 7.01 3.04 -11.89
N LEU A 726 7.68 2.65 -10.79
CA LEU A 726 8.12 3.61 -9.76
C LEU A 726 9.65 3.65 -9.63
N THR A 727 10.24 4.81 -9.91
CA THR A 727 11.66 5.06 -9.65
C THR A 727 11.96 5.23 -8.16
N VAL A 728 13.20 5.00 -7.72
CA VAL A 728 13.66 5.32 -6.36
C VAL A 728 13.42 6.78 -6.02
N ALA A 729 13.64 7.68 -6.99
CA ALA A 729 13.37 9.11 -6.86
C ALA A 729 11.89 9.38 -6.56
N GLU A 730 10.96 8.78 -7.30
CA GLU A 730 9.53 8.91 -7.06
C GLU A 730 9.10 8.32 -5.72
N ILE A 731 9.62 7.15 -5.34
CA ILE A 731 9.35 6.55 -4.04
C ILE A 731 9.78 7.52 -2.92
N ASN A 732 10.98 8.07 -3.01
CA ASN A 732 11.48 9.09 -2.07
C ASN A 732 10.60 10.35 -2.05
N GLN A 733 10.15 10.82 -3.22
CA GLN A 733 9.26 11.98 -3.33
C GLN A 733 7.89 11.72 -2.69
N ASN A 734 7.30 10.54 -2.92
CA ASN A 734 6.01 10.14 -2.38
C ASN A 734 6.05 10.07 -0.84
N SER A 735 7.14 9.52 -0.28
CA SER A 735 7.39 9.57 1.17
C SER A 735 7.47 11.00 1.70
N ALA A 736 8.19 11.89 1.00
CA ALA A 736 8.32 13.29 1.39
C ALA A 736 6.99 14.06 1.29
N ILE A 737 6.16 13.73 0.29
CA ILE A 737 4.81 14.27 0.12
C ILE A 737 3.94 13.92 1.32
N ARG A 738 3.86 12.63 1.65
CA ARG A 738 3.12 12.17 2.83
C ARG A 738 3.62 12.85 4.12
N ALA A 739 4.93 12.86 4.36
CA ALA A 739 5.51 13.45 5.56
C ALA A 739 5.19 14.96 5.70
N GLY A 740 5.20 15.69 4.59
CA GLY A 740 4.89 17.12 4.59
C GLY A 740 3.41 17.46 4.71
N LEU A 741 2.48 16.49 4.58
CA LEU A 741 1.06 16.76 4.78
C LEU A 741 0.78 17.36 6.15
N TYR A 742 1.41 16.87 7.21
CA TYR A 742 1.20 17.34 8.58
C TYR A 742 2.48 17.67 9.35
N GLY A 743 3.66 17.61 8.72
CA GLY A 743 4.91 18.11 9.30
C GLY A 743 4.92 19.63 9.54
N ASP A 744 5.84 20.13 10.36
CA ASP A 744 5.99 21.58 10.57
C ASP A 744 6.69 22.24 9.38
N LEU A 745 5.89 22.62 8.37
CA LEU A 745 6.33 23.32 7.16
C LEU A 745 5.74 24.72 7.11
N ARG A 746 6.60 25.73 6.99
CA ARG A 746 6.22 27.15 6.86
C ARG A 746 7.04 27.85 5.77
N GLY A 747 6.47 28.90 5.17
CA GLY A 747 7.15 29.78 4.24
C GLY A 747 7.89 29.03 3.11
N PRO A 748 9.23 29.19 2.97
CA PRO A 748 10.00 28.53 1.91
C PRO A 748 9.92 27.00 1.91
N ALA A 749 9.87 26.37 3.10
CA ALA A 749 9.79 24.91 3.21
C ALA A 749 8.46 24.36 2.67
N LEU A 750 7.37 25.09 2.91
CA LEU A 750 6.05 24.76 2.37
C LEU A 750 6.03 24.88 0.83
N ARG A 751 6.59 25.95 0.28
CA ARG A 751 6.70 26.12 -1.19
C ARG A 751 7.53 25.01 -1.84
N ARG A 752 8.63 24.58 -1.22
CA ARG A 752 9.41 23.43 -1.71
C ARG A 752 8.63 22.12 -1.66
N TRP A 753 7.79 21.92 -0.64
CA TRP A 753 6.93 20.75 -0.56
C TRP A 753 5.85 20.76 -1.65
N LEU A 754 5.18 21.90 -1.89
CA LEU A 754 4.19 22.03 -2.96
C LEU A 754 4.77 21.85 -4.36
N ARG A 755 6.03 22.27 -4.60
CA ARG A 755 6.74 22.03 -5.85
C ARG A 755 6.88 20.54 -6.21
N ARG A 756 6.76 19.63 -5.25
CA ARG A 756 6.79 18.19 -5.52
C ARG A 756 5.61 17.69 -6.35
N PHE A 757 4.52 18.46 -6.42
CA PHE A 757 3.36 18.19 -7.28
C PHE A 757 3.48 18.84 -8.68
N GLY A 758 4.60 19.52 -8.98
CA GLY A 758 4.87 20.16 -10.28
C GLY A 758 4.01 21.40 -10.62
N ARG A 759 2.81 21.54 -10.04
CA ARG A 759 1.76 22.50 -10.47
C ARG A 759 1.32 23.51 -9.42
N ALA A 760 1.66 23.29 -8.15
CA ALA A 760 1.31 24.15 -7.01
C ALA A 760 2.42 25.15 -6.63
N ALA A 761 3.30 25.47 -7.58
CA ALA A 761 4.50 26.29 -7.40
C ALA A 761 4.23 27.77 -7.69
#